data_AF-A0A7K0LVF3-F1
#
_entry.id   AF-A0A7K0LVF3-F1
#
_cell.length_a   1.000
_cell.length_b   1.000
_cell.length_c   1.000
_cell.angle_alpha   90.00
_cell.angle_beta   90.00
_cell.angle_gamma   90.00
#
_symmetry.space_group_name_H-M   'P 1'
#
loop_
_entity.id
_entity.type
_entity.pdbx_description
1 polymer ?
#
loop_
_entity_poly.entity_id
_entity_poly.type
_entity_poly.pdbx_seq_one_letter_code
_entity_poly.pdbx_strand_id
1 'polypeptide(L)'
;SEGHPVTAVGDPCQAIYGWRGASVDNIEQFPQHFPAIRDGVMESSARYPLSFNRRSGPSILSVANDLSRGLRSRHTGLERLSSGASVAKGSGDVRVGLFETAGEEKAWVVAQIAAWRARVESPNTDDQWSDVAILAATGKDLAEFDRLLRAVGVPTQLYGAAGLLRQPVVVELRSMLEILHNPIANPEMVRVMSGPRMRLGPRDIAALGSRAAELAGGAHRFATDDVLDALDEAVAGADPVEAVSLSDALFDLGDPGRFSPEAFTRLSDFAAEIRDLRRHVGEPMTELISRIGRVTGLDVECALAAEAEQQQYAWSSFLDLAADFVDFDGTSSLGAFLSRLRDAERFDVDLPVDLCLRGSAVQLMTIHKAKGLEFPHVFVPSVSRSAFPGTPARSEWPTSAAIVPWALRADTNDELDSFPNPGESPRDKDHKAYKAVLAELKSADDERLVYVALTRAESTLIVTGHWWGPTQATLRGPEPYLSAIHATVLDGDGTVVAWHPKPQDGDVNPVAAAAELEFTWPAPIESAQALAIVAADVRAAIGALDSGSGERQLASNALAQGNTATAEFTEADLTEAELAIIEQWDADAELLLAEEVRRHQQEVVVPLPGSLSASALIRSLRDPEGFAMDLARPMPRQPAPAAQRGTAFHAWVESRYGQQSLLDPDDLPGAGDESIATDGQLDALKKSFEASAFAGRSPIAIEEPFALLIGGRVVRGRIDAVFEQNGRYDVIDWKTGGAQGADPYQLAIYSLAWSQLRNVPLDAIDAGFFMVSTGELIRPEGLAELMSLADGLGATGA
;
A
#
# COMPACT_ATOMS: atom_id res chain seq x y z
N SER A 1 28.95 6.92 43.91
CA SER A 1 28.07 7.64 42.98
C SER A 1 26.74 7.86 43.68
N GLU A 2 26.07 8.99 43.48
CA GLU A 2 24.82 9.37 44.19
C GLU A 2 23.56 8.57 43.73
N GLY A 3 23.75 7.42 43.06
CA GLY A 3 22.66 6.66 42.45
C GLY A 3 21.99 7.39 41.27
N HIS A 4 21.07 6.72 40.59
CA HIS A 4 20.19 7.31 39.57
C HIS A 4 18.75 6.92 39.89
N PRO A 5 17.77 7.85 39.81
CA PRO A 5 16.38 7.51 40.07
C PRO A 5 15.84 6.60 38.95
N VAL A 6 15.36 5.41 39.33
CA VAL A 6 14.74 4.45 38.40
C VAL A 6 13.38 4.06 38.97
N THR A 7 12.33 4.11 38.13
CA THR A 7 10.97 3.68 38.48
C THR A 7 10.50 2.66 37.45
N ALA A 8 10.06 1.49 37.91
CA ALA A 8 9.42 0.49 37.06
C ALA A 8 7.94 0.34 37.44
N VAL A 9 7.07 0.21 36.44
CA VAL A 9 5.63 -0.02 36.61
C VAL A 9 5.21 -1.26 35.82
N GLY A 10 4.30 -2.05 36.37
CA GLY A 10 3.75 -3.21 35.69
C GLY A 10 2.85 -4.05 36.57
N ASP A 11 2.14 -5.00 35.95
CA ASP A 11 1.20 -5.91 36.58
C ASP A 11 1.57 -7.36 36.21
N PRO A 12 2.10 -8.17 37.16
CA PRO A 12 2.37 -9.60 36.98
C PRO A 12 1.17 -10.41 36.45
N CYS A 13 -0.07 -10.00 36.76
CA CYS A 13 -1.29 -10.65 36.29
C CYS A 13 -1.60 -10.36 34.81
N GLN A 14 -0.90 -9.40 34.18
CA GLN A 14 -1.07 -9.05 32.75
C GLN A 14 0.14 -9.48 31.88
N ALA A 15 1.05 -10.31 32.40
CA ALA A 15 2.22 -10.78 31.67
C ALA A 15 1.86 -11.91 30.68
N ILE A 16 1.35 -11.54 29.52
CA ILE A 16 0.86 -12.47 28.46
C ILE A 16 1.83 -12.67 27.28
N TYR A 17 3.03 -12.09 27.33
CA TYR A 17 4.03 -12.17 26.26
C TYR A 17 5.20 -13.10 26.60
N GLY A 18 4.99 -14.11 27.45
CA GLY A 18 6.03 -15.07 27.83
C GLY A 18 6.67 -15.79 26.64
N TRP A 19 5.88 -16.05 25.58
CA TRP A 19 6.35 -16.64 24.33
C TRP A 19 7.30 -15.72 23.53
N ARG A 20 7.30 -14.41 23.79
CA ARG A 20 8.27 -13.44 23.25
C ARG A 20 9.48 -13.22 24.19
N GLY A 21 9.62 -14.05 25.22
CA GLY A 21 10.71 -13.95 26.20
C GLY A 21 10.47 -12.95 27.34
N ALA A 22 9.26 -12.42 27.50
CA ALA A 22 8.96 -11.56 28.65
C ALA A 22 8.81 -12.41 29.93
N SER A 23 9.67 -12.17 30.93
CA SER A 23 9.54 -12.80 32.25
C SER A 23 8.89 -11.87 33.27
N VAL A 24 8.02 -12.45 34.10
CA VAL A 24 7.41 -11.78 35.26
C VAL A 24 8.47 -11.45 36.33
N ASP A 25 9.52 -12.26 36.39
CA ASP A 25 10.61 -12.14 37.37
C ASP A 25 11.32 -10.80 37.26
N ASN A 26 11.29 -10.14 36.09
CA ASN A 26 11.84 -8.80 35.91
C ASN A 26 11.24 -7.77 36.88
N ILE A 27 9.94 -7.90 37.21
CA ILE A 27 9.26 -7.02 38.18
C ILE A 27 9.53 -7.52 39.60
N GLU A 28 9.57 -8.83 39.82
CA GLU A 28 9.74 -9.40 41.16
C GLU A 28 11.17 -9.25 41.70
N GLN A 29 12.17 -9.35 40.82
CA GLN A 29 13.58 -9.22 41.11
C GLN A 29 14.08 -7.76 40.99
N PHE A 30 13.20 -6.82 40.65
CA PHE A 30 13.55 -5.41 40.52
C PHE A 30 14.24 -4.85 41.78
N PRO A 31 13.78 -5.11 43.02
CA PRO A 31 14.45 -4.61 44.22
C PRO A 31 15.88 -5.14 44.43
N GLN A 32 16.20 -6.33 43.91
CA GLN A 32 17.52 -6.94 43.96
C GLN A 32 18.46 -6.34 42.91
N HIS A 33 17.96 -6.08 41.69
CA HIS A 33 18.74 -5.51 40.59
C HIS A 33 18.95 -3.99 40.72
N PHE A 34 17.97 -3.29 41.28
CA PHE A 34 18.00 -1.85 41.48
C PHE A 34 17.82 -1.54 42.98
N PRO A 35 18.83 -1.79 43.83
CA PRO A 35 18.76 -1.42 45.24
C PRO A 35 18.77 0.10 45.41
N ALA A 36 18.04 0.59 46.39
CA ALA A 36 18.09 2.00 46.77
C ALA A 36 19.38 2.27 47.55
N ILE A 37 20.05 3.39 47.29
CA ILE A 37 21.21 3.83 48.07
C ILE A 37 20.76 4.92 49.03
N ARG A 38 20.81 4.65 50.34
CA ARG A 38 20.52 5.63 51.41
C ARG A 38 21.72 5.74 52.32
N ASP A 39 22.26 6.94 52.49
CA ASP A 39 23.47 7.20 53.30
C ASP A 39 24.67 6.30 52.95
N GLY A 40 24.81 5.93 51.68
CA GLY A 40 25.86 5.03 51.19
C GLY A 40 25.61 3.54 51.44
N VAL A 41 24.47 3.16 52.01
CA VAL A 41 24.05 1.78 52.25
C VAL A 41 23.06 1.34 51.17
N MET A 42 23.25 0.13 50.64
CA MET A 42 22.30 -0.49 49.73
C MET A 42 21.13 -1.10 50.52
N GLU A 43 19.93 -0.64 50.21
CA GLU A 43 18.67 -1.11 50.79
C GLU A 43 17.76 -1.64 49.67
N SER A 44 16.80 -2.49 50.03
CA SER A 44 15.79 -2.97 49.08
C SER A 44 14.93 -1.79 48.60
N SER A 45 14.66 -1.75 47.29
CA SER A 45 13.79 -0.71 46.73
C SER A 45 12.35 -0.82 47.23
N ALA A 46 11.71 0.33 47.43
CA ALA A 46 10.33 0.40 47.88
C ALA A 46 9.37 -0.08 46.78
N ARG A 47 8.32 -0.80 47.18
CA ARG A 47 7.22 -1.24 46.30
C ARG A 47 5.93 -0.57 46.73
N TYR A 48 5.21 0.01 45.77
CA TYR A 48 3.96 0.72 46.00
C TYR A 48 2.82 0.03 45.24
N PRO A 49 1.84 -0.59 45.91
CA PRO A 49 0.68 -1.16 45.24
C PRO A 49 -0.25 -0.05 44.75
N LEU A 50 -0.70 -0.14 43.49
CA LEU A 50 -1.71 0.74 42.91
C LEU A 50 -3.02 -0.05 42.71
N SER A 51 -3.77 -0.22 43.79
CA SER A 51 -4.99 -1.06 43.83
C SER A 51 -6.27 -0.35 43.39
N PHE A 52 -6.21 0.96 43.13
CA PHE A 52 -7.37 1.74 42.67
C PHE A 52 -7.52 1.71 41.14
N ASN A 53 -8.54 1.00 40.66
CA ASN A 53 -8.91 0.97 39.26
C ASN A 53 -9.83 2.16 38.92
N ARG A 54 -9.46 2.93 37.89
CA ARG A 54 -10.21 4.12 37.42
C ARG A 54 -11.01 3.87 36.13
N ARG A 55 -10.97 2.64 35.62
CA ARG A 55 -11.53 2.24 34.33
C ARG A 55 -12.91 1.60 34.49
N SER A 56 -12.97 0.55 35.30
CA SER A 56 -14.07 -0.40 35.37
C SER A 56 -14.88 -0.24 36.66
N GLY A 57 -16.19 -0.49 36.55
CA GLY A 57 -17.10 -0.54 37.70
C GLY A 57 -16.87 -1.73 38.64
N PRO A 58 -17.38 -1.67 39.89
CA PRO A 58 -17.24 -2.72 40.90
C PRO A 58 -17.68 -4.12 40.46
N SER A 59 -18.72 -4.26 39.63
CA SER A 59 -19.21 -5.57 39.17
C SER A 59 -18.18 -6.29 38.29
N ILE A 60 -17.59 -5.56 37.32
CA ILE A 60 -16.53 -6.07 36.45
C ILE A 60 -15.29 -6.43 37.28
N LEU A 61 -14.92 -5.56 38.23
CA LEU A 61 -13.78 -5.80 39.12
C LEU A 61 -14.01 -7.00 40.05
N SER A 62 -15.24 -7.30 40.46
CA SER A 62 -15.53 -8.46 41.29
C SER A 62 -15.14 -9.75 40.56
N VAL A 63 -15.62 -9.90 39.32
CA VAL A 63 -15.30 -11.04 38.46
C VAL A 63 -13.81 -11.16 38.19
N ALA A 64 -13.15 -10.04 37.82
CA ALA A 64 -11.71 -10.04 37.55
C ALA A 64 -10.87 -10.39 38.80
N ASN A 65 -11.29 -9.93 39.99
CA ASN A 65 -10.61 -10.22 41.26
C ASN A 65 -10.75 -11.67 41.70
N ASP A 66 -11.89 -12.29 41.43
CA ASP A 66 -12.15 -13.70 41.74
C ASP A 66 -11.32 -14.62 40.86
N LEU A 67 -11.30 -14.36 39.55
CA LEU A 67 -10.50 -15.15 38.61
C LEU A 67 -8.99 -14.96 38.80
N SER A 68 -8.53 -13.76 39.14
CA SER A 68 -7.11 -13.50 39.40
C SER A 68 -6.62 -13.95 40.78
N ARG A 69 -7.47 -14.56 41.62
CA ARG A 69 -7.11 -14.93 43.01
C ARG A 69 -5.88 -15.84 43.05
N GLY A 70 -5.84 -16.86 42.20
CA GLY A 70 -4.70 -17.79 42.10
C GLY A 70 -3.43 -17.12 41.59
N LEU A 71 -3.54 -16.26 40.58
CA LEU A 71 -2.42 -15.46 40.08
C LEU A 71 -1.87 -14.51 41.15
N ARG A 72 -2.74 -13.76 41.83
CA ARG A 72 -2.32 -12.81 42.87
C ARG A 72 -1.63 -13.50 44.04
N SER A 73 -2.07 -14.70 44.44
CA SER A 73 -1.39 -15.45 45.52
C SER A 73 0.02 -15.92 45.16
N ARG A 74 0.37 -15.98 43.87
CA ARG A 74 1.72 -16.34 43.42
C ARG A 74 2.72 -15.19 43.55
N HIS A 75 2.24 -13.95 43.76
CA HIS A 75 3.06 -12.76 43.67
C HIS A 75 2.99 -11.93 44.97
N THR A 76 4.13 -11.48 45.47
CA THR A 76 4.19 -10.72 46.74
C THR A 76 3.63 -9.31 46.56
N GLY A 77 2.84 -8.80 47.52
CA GLY A 77 2.41 -7.39 47.54
C GLY A 77 1.37 -6.98 46.49
N LEU A 78 0.69 -7.94 45.86
CA LEU A 78 -0.44 -7.68 44.96
C LEU A 78 -1.75 -7.62 45.74
N GLU A 79 -2.34 -6.43 45.79
CA GLU A 79 -3.63 -6.19 46.45
C GLU A 79 -4.82 -6.47 45.52
N ARG A 80 -6.01 -6.62 46.10
CA ARG A 80 -7.26 -6.70 45.34
C ARG A 80 -7.56 -5.35 44.68
N LEU A 81 -8.01 -5.34 43.42
CA LEU A 81 -8.44 -4.11 42.79
C LEU A 81 -9.75 -3.61 43.41
N SER A 82 -9.79 -2.32 43.73
CA SER A 82 -10.98 -1.61 44.19
C SER A 82 -11.38 -0.53 43.18
N SER A 83 -12.67 -0.27 43.06
CA SER A 83 -13.16 0.80 42.18
C SER A 83 -12.85 2.15 42.80
N GLY A 84 -12.16 3.01 42.06
CA GLY A 84 -11.85 4.37 42.47
C GLY A 84 -13.04 5.30 42.26
N ALA A 85 -14.10 5.18 43.08
CA ALA A 85 -15.17 6.15 43.38
C ALA A 85 -15.64 7.18 42.32
N SER A 86 -15.49 6.94 41.01
CA SER A 86 -16.21 7.71 40.00
C SER A 86 -17.56 7.04 39.77
N VAL A 87 -18.53 7.49 40.57
CA VAL A 87 -19.96 7.16 40.46
C VAL A 87 -20.52 7.49 39.07
N ALA A 88 -19.76 8.18 38.20
CA ALA A 88 -20.17 8.60 36.87
C ALA A 88 -20.39 7.46 35.86
N LYS A 89 -19.69 6.31 35.97
CA LYS A 89 -19.82 5.18 35.01
C LYS A 89 -20.70 4.01 35.51
N GLY A 90 -21.31 4.14 36.69
CA GLY A 90 -22.16 3.09 37.29
C GLY A 90 -21.39 1.89 37.85
N SER A 91 -22.11 0.85 38.25
CA SER A 91 -21.54 -0.38 38.84
C SER A 91 -20.79 -1.26 37.83
N GLY A 92 -21.00 -1.04 36.53
CA GLY A 92 -20.64 -1.96 35.46
C GLY A 92 -21.70 -3.06 35.29
N ASP A 93 -21.99 -3.41 34.04
CA ASP A 93 -22.92 -4.48 33.65
C ASP A 93 -22.13 -5.72 33.21
N VAL A 94 -22.29 -6.83 33.92
CA VAL A 94 -21.65 -8.10 33.56
C VAL A 94 -22.72 -9.07 33.11
N ARG A 95 -22.57 -9.60 31.89
CA ARG A 95 -23.47 -10.62 31.35
C ARG A 95 -22.73 -11.89 31.00
N VAL A 96 -23.36 -13.03 31.28
CA VAL A 96 -22.78 -14.35 31.03
C VAL A 96 -23.76 -15.26 30.30
N GLY A 97 -23.27 -15.99 29.30
CA GLY A 97 -24.08 -16.87 28.46
C GLY A 97 -23.42 -18.22 28.17
N LEU A 98 -24.20 -19.30 28.19
CA LEU A 98 -23.79 -20.62 27.71
C LEU A 98 -24.84 -21.17 26.75
N PHE A 99 -24.48 -21.32 25.48
CA PHE A 99 -25.35 -21.75 24.39
C PHE A 99 -25.17 -23.23 24.06
N GLU A 100 -26.11 -23.82 23.31
CA GLU A 100 -25.98 -25.20 22.88
C GLU A 100 -24.90 -25.33 21.80
N THR A 101 -24.88 -24.43 20.82
CA THR A 101 -23.97 -24.50 19.66
C THR A 101 -23.19 -23.19 19.46
N ALA A 102 -22.00 -23.29 18.87
CA ALA A 102 -21.20 -22.14 18.50
C ALA A 102 -21.91 -21.21 17.49
N GLY A 103 -22.76 -21.76 16.62
CA GLY A 103 -23.55 -20.97 15.67
C GLY A 103 -24.62 -20.13 16.36
N GLU A 104 -25.33 -20.71 17.33
CA GLU A 104 -26.32 -20.01 18.17
C GLU A 104 -25.67 -18.90 18.99
N GLU A 105 -24.53 -19.18 19.63
CA GLU A 105 -23.75 -18.18 20.36
C GLU A 105 -23.39 -16.99 19.45
N LYS A 106 -22.79 -17.26 18.29
CA LYS A 106 -22.34 -16.23 17.35
C LYS A 106 -23.51 -15.40 16.84
N ALA A 107 -24.63 -16.04 16.48
CA ALA A 107 -25.85 -15.36 16.06
C ALA A 107 -26.41 -14.44 17.16
N TRP A 108 -26.39 -14.89 18.42
CA TRP A 108 -26.81 -14.06 19.55
C TRP A 108 -25.91 -12.84 19.74
N VAL A 109 -24.58 -13.02 19.72
CA VAL A 109 -23.61 -11.92 19.85
C VAL A 109 -23.81 -10.90 18.73
N VAL A 110 -23.95 -11.36 17.48
CA VAL A 110 -24.21 -10.51 16.31
C VAL A 110 -25.52 -9.73 16.49
N ALA A 111 -26.59 -10.37 16.98
CA ALA A 111 -27.86 -9.69 17.24
C ALA A 111 -27.74 -8.61 18.32
N GLN A 112 -26.96 -8.85 19.40
CA GLN A 112 -26.72 -7.84 20.43
C GLN A 112 -25.98 -6.62 19.90
N ILE A 113 -24.97 -6.84 19.06
CA ILE A 113 -24.19 -5.75 18.46
C ILE A 113 -25.01 -5.02 17.39
N ALA A 114 -25.77 -5.73 16.56
CA ALA A 114 -26.66 -5.11 15.58
C ALA A 114 -27.73 -4.23 16.25
N ALA A 115 -28.25 -4.63 17.42
CA ALA A 115 -29.17 -3.81 18.20
C ALA A 115 -28.54 -2.50 18.71
N TRP A 116 -27.21 -2.39 18.72
CA TRP A 116 -26.48 -1.16 19.06
C TRP A 116 -26.65 -0.06 18.02
N ARG A 117 -27.02 -0.42 16.78
CA ARG A 117 -27.24 0.53 15.67
C ARG A 117 -28.17 1.68 16.03
N ALA A 118 -29.28 1.39 16.73
CA ALA A 118 -30.24 2.40 17.16
C ALA A 118 -29.65 3.44 18.14
N ARG A 119 -28.57 3.08 18.84
CA ARG A 119 -27.83 4.01 19.72
C ARG A 119 -26.87 4.86 18.91
N VAL A 120 -26.09 4.25 18.03
CA VAL A 120 -25.10 4.97 17.21
C VAL A 120 -25.77 5.94 16.23
N GLU A 121 -26.92 5.58 15.68
CA GLU A 121 -27.68 6.46 14.77
C GLU A 121 -28.51 7.52 15.50
N SER A 122 -28.59 7.47 16.85
CA SER A 122 -29.33 8.45 17.63
C SER A 122 -28.52 9.75 17.76
N PRO A 123 -29.06 10.91 17.32
CA PRO A 123 -28.36 12.20 17.42
C PRO A 123 -28.20 12.72 18.87
N ASN A 124 -28.77 12.02 19.86
CA ASN A 124 -28.76 12.41 21.27
C ASN A 124 -27.69 11.68 22.11
N THR A 125 -26.87 10.84 21.49
CA THR A 125 -25.85 10.04 22.16
C THR A 125 -24.52 10.16 21.41
N ASP A 126 -23.41 10.19 22.15
CA ASP A 126 -22.06 10.15 21.58
C ASP A 126 -21.57 8.69 21.36
N ASP A 127 -22.47 7.71 21.46
CA ASP A 127 -22.19 6.28 21.28
C ASP A 127 -21.70 6.02 19.85
N GLN A 128 -20.57 5.35 19.73
CA GLN A 128 -19.94 5.01 18.46
C GLN A 128 -19.77 3.50 18.31
N TRP A 129 -19.64 3.03 17.07
CA TRP A 129 -19.29 1.63 16.82
C TRP A 129 -17.94 1.25 17.44
N SER A 130 -16.99 2.20 17.50
CA SER A 130 -15.69 2.01 18.12
C SER A 130 -15.71 1.76 19.63
N ASP A 131 -16.82 2.04 20.31
CA ASP A 131 -17.00 1.75 21.73
C ASP A 131 -17.18 0.24 22.01
N VAL A 132 -17.46 -0.54 20.98
CA VAL A 132 -17.71 -1.98 21.05
C VAL A 132 -16.48 -2.74 20.55
N ALA A 133 -15.98 -3.66 21.39
CA ALA A 133 -14.89 -4.55 21.04
C ALA A 133 -15.26 -6.03 21.22
N ILE A 134 -14.89 -6.87 20.26
CA ILE A 134 -14.90 -8.33 20.39
C ILE A 134 -13.46 -8.81 20.58
N LEU A 135 -13.21 -9.46 21.72
CA LEU A 135 -11.91 -9.98 22.09
C LEU A 135 -11.91 -11.50 22.01
N ALA A 136 -11.07 -12.05 21.13
CA ALA A 136 -10.86 -13.49 21.02
C ALA A 136 -9.41 -13.85 21.34
N ALA A 137 -9.16 -15.13 21.63
CA ALA A 137 -7.78 -15.61 21.80
C ALA A 137 -7.05 -15.76 20.44
N THR A 138 -7.77 -16.08 19.37
CA THR A 138 -7.22 -16.31 18.02
C THR A 138 -7.96 -15.51 16.95
N GLY A 139 -7.31 -15.24 15.82
CA GLY A 139 -7.91 -14.48 14.71
C GLY A 139 -9.02 -15.22 13.93
N LYS A 140 -9.12 -16.55 14.07
CA LYS A 140 -10.10 -17.34 13.29
C LYS A 140 -11.54 -16.99 13.65
N ASP A 141 -11.87 -16.91 14.94
CA ASP A 141 -13.22 -16.54 15.38
C ASP A 141 -13.53 -15.07 15.04
N LEU A 142 -12.53 -14.18 15.11
CA LEU A 142 -12.69 -12.77 14.73
C LEU A 142 -13.06 -12.61 13.26
N ALA A 143 -12.41 -13.35 12.36
CA ALA A 143 -12.74 -13.31 10.92
C ALA A 143 -14.16 -13.83 10.64
N GLU A 144 -14.67 -14.75 11.46
CA GLU A 144 -16.06 -15.20 11.33
C GLU A 144 -17.05 -14.16 11.85
N PHE A 145 -16.75 -13.50 12.98
CA PHE A 145 -17.55 -12.38 13.47
C PHE A 145 -17.57 -11.21 12.49
N ASP A 146 -16.43 -10.88 11.87
CA ASP A 146 -16.32 -9.86 10.82
C ASP A 146 -17.33 -10.14 9.69
N ARG A 147 -17.29 -11.34 9.13
CA ARG A 147 -18.24 -11.78 8.09
C ARG A 147 -19.70 -11.71 8.55
N LEU A 148 -20.01 -12.18 9.76
CA LEU A 148 -21.40 -12.23 10.26
C LEU A 148 -21.96 -10.84 10.58
N LEU A 149 -21.14 -9.93 11.12
CA LEU A 149 -21.54 -8.55 11.43
C LEU A 149 -21.74 -7.73 10.15
N ARG A 150 -20.83 -7.86 9.18
CA ARG A 150 -20.97 -7.19 7.88
C ARG A 150 -22.20 -7.65 7.10
N ALA A 151 -22.52 -8.95 7.17
CA ALA A 151 -23.74 -9.48 6.56
C ALA A 151 -25.04 -8.84 7.09
N VAL A 152 -25.01 -8.22 8.27
CA VAL A 152 -26.14 -7.45 8.84
C VAL A 152 -25.92 -5.94 8.81
N GLY A 153 -24.92 -5.46 8.04
CA GLY A 153 -24.62 -4.04 7.84
C GLY A 153 -23.95 -3.35 9.02
N VAL A 154 -23.27 -4.10 9.91
CA VAL A 154 -22.46 -3.53 10.99
C VAL A 154 -21.02 -3.38 10.52
N PRO A 155 -20.44 -2.17 10.55
CA PRO A 155 -19.05 -1.93 10.14
C PRO A 155 -18.07 -2.54 11.16
N THR A 156 -17.01 -3.18 10.67
CA THR A 156 -16.01 -3.88 11.49
C THR A 156 -14.58 -3.53 11.10
N GLN A 157 -13.72 -3.36 12.12
CA GLN A 157 -12.27 -3.19 11.99
C GLN A 157 -11.57 -4.44 12.52
N LEU A 158 -11.04 -5.27 11.61
CA LEU A 158 -10.25 -6.46 11.95
C LEU A 158 -8.75 -6.12 11.99
N TYR A 159 -8.11 -6.31 13.14
CA TYR A 159 -6.69 -5.96 13.32
C TYR A 159 -5.73 -7.07 12.91
N GLY A 160 -4.72 -6.74 12.11
CA GLY A 160 -3.62 -7.61 11.67
C GLY A 160 -3.54 -7.76 10.15
N ALA A 161 -2.51 -8.46 9.67
CA ALA A 161 -2.32 -8.67 8.23
C ALA A 161 -3.56 -9.29 7.56
N ALA A 162 -4.21 -10.24 8.24
CA ALA A 162 -5.43 -10.87 7.76
C ALA A 162 -6.62 -9.90 7.64
N GLY A 163 -6.62 -8.77 8.33
CA GLY A 163 -7.66 -7.75 8.24
C GLY A 163 -7.70 -7.08 6.87
N LEU A 164 -6.55 -6.60 6.40
CA LEU A 164 -6.41 -5.94 5.10
C LEU A 164 -6.34 -6.97 3.96
N LEU A 165 -5.49 -7.98 4.09
CA LEU A 165 -5.16 -8.89 2.97
C LEU A 165 -6.29 -9.84 2.60
N ARG A 166 -7.36 -9.92 3.41
CA ARG A 166 -8.59 -10.65 3.10
C ARG A 166 -9.71 -9.76 2.56
N GLN A 167 -9.52 -8.44 2.50
CA GLN A 167 -10.53 -7.57 1.89
C GLN A 167 -10.67 -7.91 0.40
N PRO A 168 -11.90 -8.05 -0.13
CA PRO A 168 -12.12 -8.54 -1.49
C PRO A 168 -11.29 -7.82 -2.55
N VAL A 169 -11.25 -6.49 -2.47
CA VAL A 169 -10.49 -5.63 -3.39
C VAL A 169 -8.97 -5.85 -3.31
N VAL A 170 -8.43 -6.05 -2.10
CA VAL A 170 -6.99 -6.29 -1.87
C VAL A 170 -6.61 -7.69 -2.34
N VAL A 171 -7.49 -8.68 -2.16
CA VAL A 171 -7.27 -10.03 -2.68
C VAL A 171 -7.23 -10.00 -4.21
N GLU A 172 -8.09 -9.22 -4.87
CA GLU A 172 -8.09 -9.07 -6.34
C GLU A 172 -6.79 -8.42 -6.83
N LEU A 173 -6.41 -7.29 -6.21
CA LEU A 173 -5.15 -6.61 -6.48
C LEU A 173 -3.93 -7.51 -6.31
N ARG A 174 -3.84 -8.20 -5.18
CA ARG A 174 -2.75 -9.14 -4.90
C ARG A 174 -2.73 -10.29 -5.90
N SER A 175 -3.89 -10.83 -6.27
CA SER A 175 -3.97 -11.92 -7.24
C SER A 175 -3.42 -11.48 -8.59
N MET A 176 -3.76 -10.26 -9.05
CA MET A 176 -3.18 -9.69 -10.26
C MET A 176 -1.67 -9.48 -10.14
N LEU A 177 -1.19 -8.90 -9.03
CA LEU A 177 0.23 -8.71 -8.78
C LEU A 177 1.02 -10.04 -8.80
N GLU A 178 0.49 -11.11 -8.19
CA GLU A 178 1.09 -12.45 -8.22
C GLU A 178 1.15 -13.02 -9.65
N ILE A 179 0.10 -12.84 -10.47
CA ILE A 179 0.07 -13.28 -11.89
C ILE A 179 1.09 -12.50 -12.75
N LEU A 180 1.29 -11.21 -12.46
CA LEU A 180 2.27 -10.38 -13.15
C LEU A 180 3.70 -10.76 -12.77
N HIS A 181 3.93 -11.17 -11.53
CA HIS A 181 5.25 -11.54 -11.02
C HIS A 181 5.65 -12.98 -11.35
N ASN A 182 4.73 -13.93 -11.16
CA ASN A 182 5.02 -15.36 -11.16
C ASN A 182 4.15 -16.09 -12.20
N PRO A 183 4.75 -16.68 -13.26
CA PRO A 183 4.01 -17.38 -14.31
C PRO A 183 3.24 -18.62 -13.80
N ILE A 184 3.68 -19.21 -12.69
CA ILE A 184 3.04 -20.39 -12.07
C ILE A 184 2.09 -20.04 -10.92
N ALA A 185 1.65 -18.79 -10.83
CA ALA A 185 0.58 -18.33 -9.93
C ALA A 185 -0.81 -18.88 -10.34
N ASN A 186 -0.89 -20.20 -10.49
CA ASN A 186 -2.09 -20.91 -10.93
C ASN A 186 -3.28 -20.73 -9.97
N PRO A 187 -3.10 -20.74 -8.62
CA PRO A 187 -4.22 -20.47 -7.71
C PRO A 187 -4.85 -19.09 -7.93
N GLU A 188 -4.02 -18.06 -8.10
CA GLU A 188 -4.44 -16.68 -8.35
C GLU A 188 -5.10 -16.54 -9.72
N MET A 189 -4.55 -17.19 -10.75
CA MET A 189 -5.20 -17.25 -12.07
C MET A 189 -6.58 -17.90 -12.00
N VAL A 190 -6.71 -19.06 -11.36
CA VAL A 190 -8.02 -19.73 -11.20
C VAL A 190 -8.98 -18.84 -10.42
N ARG A 191 -8.49 -18.13 -9.39
CA ARG A 191 -9.31 -17.19 -8.62
C ARG A 191 -9.85 -16.05 -9.49
N VAL A 192 -9.01 -15.38 -10.28
CA VAL A 192 -9.43 -14.29 -11.18
C VAL A 192 -10.37 -14.82 -12.27
N MET A 193 -10.04 -15.96 -12.89
CA MET A 193 -10.86 -16.57 -13.96
C MET A 193 -12.23 -17.06 -13.47
N SER A 194 -12.32 -17.56 -12.24
CA SER A 194 -13.58 -18.01 -11.61
C SER A 194 -14.34 -16.89 -10.90
N GLY A 195 -13.71 -15.72 -10.72
CA GLY A 195 -14.26 -14.53 -10.06
C GLY A 195 -15.37 -13.85 -10.86
N PRO A 196 -16.01 -12.81 -10.27
CA PRO A 196 -17.21 -12.16 -10.82
C PRO A 196 -16.99 -11.49 -12.18
N ARG A 197 -15.76 -11.06 -12.49
CA ARG A 197 -15.38 -10.42 -13.75
C ARG A 197 -15.35 -11.40 -14.92
N MET A 198 -14.73 -12.57 -14.72
CA MET A 198 -14.47 -13.54 -15.79
C MET A 198 -15.47 -14.71 -15.83
N ARG A 199 -15.93 -15.17 -14.66
CA ARG A 199 -16.91 -16.26 -14.44
C ARG A 199 -16.79 -17.44 -15.41
N LEU A 200 -15.56 -17.90 -15.66
CA LEU A 200 -15.32 -19.06 -16.51
C LEU A 200 -15.83 -20.33 -15.80
N GLY A 201 -16.51 -21.18 -16.57
CA GLY A 201 -17.02 -22.45 -16.07
C GLY A 201 -15.91 -23.50 -15.87
N PRO A 202 -16.17 -24.56 -15.08
CA PRO A 202 -15.21 -25.64 -14.83
C PRO A 202 -14.65 -26.25 -16.09
N ARG A 203 -15.49 -26.43 -17.11
CA ARG A 203 -15.10 -27.01 -18.39
C ARG A 203 -13.99 -26.20 -19.07
N ASP A 204 -14.16 -24.89 -19.16
CA ASP A 204 -13.21 -24.02 -19.88
C ASP A 204 -11.91 -23.83 -19.08
N ILE A 205 -12.00 -23.76 -17.75
CA ILE A 205 -10.82 -23.77 -16.86
C ILE A 205 -10.05 -25.10 -17.01
N ALA A 206 -10.75 -26.24 -17.06
CA ALA A 206 -10.12 -27.54 -17.28
C ALA A 206 -9.50 -27.69 -18.68
N ALA A 207 -10.10 -27.06 -19.71
CA ALA A 207 -9.54 -27.01 -21.05
C ALA A 207 -8.21 -26.21 -21.06
N LEU A 208 -8.16 -25.08 -20.35
CA LEU A 208 -6.93 -24.29 -20.20
C LEU A 208 -5.86 -25.09 -19.43
N GLY A 209 -6.24 -25.79 -18.36
CA GLY A 209 -5.34 -26.68 -17.61
C GLY A 209 -4.78 -27.82 -18.46
N SER A 210 -5.61 -28.42 -19.31
CA SER A 210 -5.14 -29.42 -20.29
C SER A 210 -4.12 -28.83 -21.27
N ARG A 211 -4.36 -27.60 -21.76
CA ARG A 211 -3.42 -26.89 -22.64
C ARG A 211 -2.09 -26.60 -21.93
N ALA A 212 -2.13 -26.15 -20.67
CA ALA A 212 -0.94 -25.91 -19.86
C ALA A 212 -0.12 -27.20 -19.68
N ALA A 213 -0.77 -28.32 -19.43
CA ALA A 213 -0.11 -29.62 -19.31
C ALA A 213 0.53 -30.09 -20.63
N GLU A 214 -0.10 -29.82 -21.78
CA GLU A 214 0.50 -30.09 -23.09
C GLU A 214 1.77 -29.26 -23.33
N LEU A 215 1.74 -27.96 -22.99
CA LEU A 215 2.88 -27.06 -23.14
C LEU A 215 4.05 -27.46 -22.24
N ALA A 216 3.76 -27.95 -21.03
CA ALA A 216 4.75 -28.48 -20.10
C ALA A 216 5.25 -29.91 -20.44
N GLY A 217 5.05 -30.39 -21.67
CA GLY A 217 5.58 -31.69 -22.15
C GLY A 217 4.59 -32.86 -22.18
N GLY A 218 3.31 -32.64 -21.82
CA GLY A 218 2.24 -33.62 -21.97
C GLY A 218 2.24 -34.78 -20.96
N ALA A 219 1.16 -35.57 -20.98
CA ALA A 219 0.93 -36.73 -20.09
C ALA A 219 1.79 -37.97 -20.45
N HIS A 220 3.10 -37.80 -20.64
CA HIS A 220 4.06 -38.91 -20.77
C HIS A 220 4.80 -39.24 -19.46
N ARG A 221 4.28 -38.79 -18.32
CA ARG A 221 4.71 -39.24 -16.99
C ARG A 221 4.07 -40.58 -16.62
N PHE A 222 4.42 -41.64 -17.36
CA PHE A 222 4.27 -43.01 -16.84
C PHE A 222 5.61 -43.39 -16.20
N ALA A 223 5.54 -43.90 -14.96
CA ALA A 223 6.68 -44.37 -14.19
C ALA A 223 7.64 -45.20 -15.07
N THR A 224 8.86 -44.72 -15.22
CA THR A 224 9.93 -45.45 -15.90
C THR A 224 10.69 -46.28 -14.86
N ASP A 225 11.18 -47.46 -15.25
CA ASP A 225 12.03 -48.31 -14.41
C ASP A 225 13.52 -47.88 -14.49
N ASP A 226 13.84 -46.78 -15.19
CA ASP A 226 15.21 -46.30 -15.39
C ASP A 226 15.59 -45.26 -14.33
N VAL A 227 16.71 -45.51 -13.64
CA VAL A 227 17.24 -44.66 -12.58
C VAL A 227 17.66 -43.29 -13.11
N LEU A 228 18.08 -43.18 -14.38
CA LEU A 228 18.44 -41.89 -14.99
C LEU A 228 17.20 -41.04 -15.27
N ASP A 229 16.15 -41.64 -15.82
CA ASP A 229 14.86 -40.95 -16.04
C ASP A 229 14.19 -40.57 -14.71
N ALA A 230 14.31 -41.40 -13.67
CA ALA A 230 13.82 -41.07 -12.33
C ALA A 230 14.64 -39.95 -11.65
N LEU A 231 15.94 -39.85 -11.97
CA LEU A 231 16.79 -38.75 -11.52
C LEU A 231 16.46 -37.45 -12.27
N ASP A 232 16.25 -37.54 -13.59
CA ASP A 232 15.78 -36.43 -14.41
C ASP A 232 14.38 -35.99 -13.97
N GLU A 233 13.46 -36.89 -13.61
CA GLU A 233 12.14 -36.56 -13.08
C GLU A 233 12.20 -35.91 -11.68
N ALA A 234 13.14 -36.35 -10.83
CA ALA A 234 13.39 -35.72 -9.54
C ALA A 234 14.01 -34.30 -9.66
N VAL A 235 14.69 -34.02 -10.77
CA VAL A 235 15.26 -32.70 -11.10
C VAL A 235 14.29 -31.84 -11.92
N ALA A 236 13.42 -32.45 -12.72
CA ALA A 236 12.40 -31.83 -13.58
C ALA A 236 11.32 -31.07 -12.79
N GLY A 237 11.12 -31.41 -11.52
CA GLY A 237 10.27 -30.63 -10.60
C GLY A 237 10.98 -29.42 -9.97
N ALA A 238 12.29 -29.25 -10.19
CA ALA A 238 13.11 -28.21 -9.58
C ALA A 238 13.39 -27.02 -10.51
N ASP A 239 13.17 -27.15 -11.82
CA ASP A 239 13.27 -26.04 -12.79
C ASP A 239 11.87 -25.40 -13.02
N PRO A 240 11.68 -24.09 -12.73
CA PRO A 240 10.44 -23.38 -13.01
C PRO A 240 9.94 -23.48 -14.46
N VAL A 241 10.83 -23.79 -15.41
CA VAL A 241 10.52 -23.89 -16.85
C VAL A 241 9.72 -25.16 -17.20
N GLU A 242 9.71 -26.18 -16.33
CA GLU A 242 9.00 -27.46 -16.55
C GLU A 242 7.70 -27.60 -15.74
N ALA A 243 7.34 -26.56 -14.99
CA ALA A 243 6.11 -26.51 -14.21
C ALA A 243 4.89 -26.20 -15.09
N VAL A 244 3.75 -26.82 -14.80
CA VAL A 244 2.48 -26.51 -15.47
C VAL A 244 2.08 -25.07 -15.16
N SER A 245 2.05 -24.24 -16.19
CA SER A 245 1.79 -22.80 -16.11
C SER A 245 0.51 -22.46 -16.87
N LEU A 246 -0.54 -22.06 -16.14
CA LEU A 246 -1.76 -21.57 -16.77
C LEU A 246 -1.50 -20.25 -17.51
N SER A 247 -0.49 -19.47 -17.08
CA SER A 247 -0.11 -18.23 -17.75
C SER A 247 0.40 -18.51 -19.15
N ASP A 248 1.19 -19.56 -19.35
CA ASP A 248 1.72 -19.87 -20.68
C ASP A 248 0.61 -20.37 -21.60
N ALA A 249 -0.32 -21.18 -21.08
CA ALA A 249 -1.51 -21.58 -21.80
C ALA A 249 -2.43 -20.40 -22.17
N LEU A 250 -2.49 -19.36 -21.34
CA LEU A 250 -3.24 -18.14 -21.64
C LEU A 250 -2.64 -17.39 -22.84
N PHE A 251 -1.31 -17.40 -22.99
CA PHE A 251 -0.63 -16.79 -24.14
C PHE A 251 -0.57 -17.69 -25.38
N ASP A 252 -0.85 -18.98 -25.22
CA ASP A 252 -0.98 -19.97 -26.30
C ASP A 252 -2.19 -20.89 -26.05
N LEU A 253 -3.38 -20.36 -26.34
CA LEU A 253 -4.66 -21.08 -26.18
C LEU A 253 -4.77 -22.30 -27.13
N GLY A 254 -3.97 -22.37 -28.19
CA GLY A 254 -4.08 -23.43 -29.19
C GLY A 254 -5.38 -23.35 -30.00
N ASP A 255 -6.01 -24.51 -30.23
CA ASP A 255 -7.23 -24.62 -31.04
C ASP A 255 -8.45 -23.95 -30.36
N PRO A 256 -9.07 -22.92 -30.98
CA PRO A 256 -10.27 -22.27 -30.43
C PRO A 256 -11.44 -23.23 -30.17
N GLY A 257 -11.52 -24.35 -30.89
CA GLY A 257 -12.58 -25.36 -30.72
C GLY A 257 -12.57 -26.07 -29.36
N ARG A 258 -11.49 -25.95 -28.57
CA ARG A 258 -11.37 -26.53 -27.23
C ARG A 258 -12.22 -25.79 -26.19
N PHE A 259 -12.43 -24.49 -26.39
CA PHE A 259 -13.13 -23.60 -25.47
C PHE A 259 -14.54 -23.28 -25.96
N SER A 260 -15.41 -22.82 -25.06
CA SER A 260 -16.60 -22.10 -25.50
C SER A 260 -16.23 -20.79 -26.22
N PRO A 261 -17.04 -20.30 -27.20
CA PRO A 261 -16.72 -19.05 -27.91
C PRO A 261 -16.56 -17.85 -26.97
N GLU A 262 -17.37 -17.80 -25.92
CA GLU A 262 -17.32 -16.75 -24.90
C GLU A 262 -16.05 -16.86 -24.04
N ALA A 263 -15.69 -18.07 -23.59
CA ALA A 263 -14.45 -18.27 -22.85
C ALA A 263 -13.22 -17.94 -23.70
N PHE A 264 -13.20 -18.32 -24.98
CA PHE A 264 -12.09 -17.99 -25.87
C PHE A 264 -11.90 -16.47 -26.01
N THR A 265 -13.01 -15.72 -26.15
CA THR A 265 -12.98 -14.25 -26.22
C THR A 265 -12.44 -13.66 -24.90
N ARG A 266 -13.03 -14.04 -23.76
CA ARG A 266 -12.60 -13.55 -22.44
C ARG A 266 -11.15 -13.88 -22.13
N LEU A 267 -10.69 -15.10 -22.46
CA LEU A 267 -9.29 -15.51 -22.28
C LEU A 267 -8.34 -14.71 -23.18
N SER A 268 -8.75 -14.44 -24.42
CA SER A 268 -7.95 -13.63 -25.35
C SER A 268 -7.80 -12.18 -24.87
N ASP A 269 -8.89 -11.58 -24.39
CA ASP A 269 -8.90 -10.24 -23.81
C ASP A 269 -8.04 -10.18 -22.54
N PHE A 270 -8.18 -11.20 -21.67
CA PHE A 270 -7.37 -11.31 -20.46
C PHE A 270 -5.88 -11.50 -20.78
N ALA A 271 -5.53 -12.27 -21.81
CA ALA A 271 -4.16 -12.38 -22.28
C ALA A 271 -3.60 -11.03 -22.77
N ALA A 272 -4.40 -10.24 -23.49
CA ALA A 272 -4.01 -8.90 -23.92
C ALA A 272 -3.77 -7.96 -22.73
N GLU A 273 -4.66 -8.00 -21.73
CA GLU A 273 -4.54 -7.25 -20.49
C GLU A 273 -3.26 -7.57 -19.70
N ILE A 274 -3.02 -8.86 -19.42
CA ILE A 274 -1.81 -9.28 -18.69
C ILE A 274 -0.55 -8.89 -19.46
N ARG A 275 -0.56 -9.00 -20.80
CA ARG A 275 0.57 -8.57 -21.64
C ARG A 275 0.85 -7.09 -21.49
N ASP A 276 -0.19 -6.27 -21.42
CA ASP A 276 -0.03 -4.83 -21.26
C ASP A 276 0.49 -4.47 -19.86
N LEU A 277 -0.15 -5.00 -18.81
CA LEU A 277 0.25 -4.78 -17.42
C LEU A 277 1.70 -5.24 -17.14
N ARG A 278 2.16 -6.34 -17.75
CA ARG A 278 3.55 -6.81 -17.60
C ARG A 278 4.60 -5.80 -18.08
N ARG A 279 4.27 -4.90 -19.01
CA ARG A 279 5.18 -3.82 -19.46
C ARG A 279 5.45 -2.80 -18.37
N HIS A 280 4.58 -2.73 -17.36
CA HIS A 280 4.58 -1.73 -16.30
C HIS A 280 5.08 -2.28 -14.96
N VAL A 281 5.55 -3.54 -14.89
CA VAL A 281 6.05 -4.15 -13.64
C VAL A 281 7.27 -3.42 -13.06
N GLY A 282 8.00 -2.66 -13.89
CA GLY A 282 9.12 -1.82 -13.46
C GLY A 282 8.73 -0.42 -12.96
N GLU A 283 7.45 -0.05 -12.99
CA GLU A 283 6.95 1.21 -12.41
C GLU A 283 6.97 1.17 -10.87
N PRO A 284 6.91 2.32 -10.19
CA PRO A 284 6.65 2.34 -8.74
C PRO A 284 5.41 1.51 -8.39
N MET A 285 5.46 0.78 -7.27
CA MET A 285 4.40 -0.15 -6.87
C MET A 285 3.01 0.50 -6.81
N THR A 286 2.93 1.73 -6.31
CA THR A 286 1.69 2.50 -6.22
C THR A 286 1.07 2.79 -7.60
N GLU A 287 1.92 3.05 -8.60
CA GLU A 287 1.48 3.24 -10.00
C GLU A 287 1.02 1.93 -10.61
N LEU A 288 1.74 0.83 -10.38
CA LEU A 288 1.34 -0.50 -10.86
C LEU A 288 -0.02 -0.91 -10.28
N ILE A 289 -0.23 -0.74 -8.97
CA ILE A 289 -1.52 -1.02 -8.31
C ILE A 289 -2.64 -0.16 -8.87
N SER A 290 -2.41 1.16 -9.00
CA SER A 290 -3.38 2.09 -9.58
C SER A 290 -3.73 1.75 -11.02
N ARG A 291 -2.74 1.31 -11.82
CA ARG A 291 -2.93 0.86 -13.19
C ARG A 291 -3.74 -0.42 -13.26
N ILE A 292 -3.47 -1.40 -12.40
CA ILE A 292 -4.30 -2.61 -12.29
C ILE A 292 -5.75 -2.21 -12.01
N GLY A 293 -6.00 -1.28 -11.08
CA GLY A 293 -7.35 -0.74 -10.83
C GLY A 293 -8.05 -0.25 -12.08
N ARG A 294 -7.44 0.72 -12.77
CA ARG A 294 -8.01 1.34 -13.97
C ARG A 294 -8.21 0.37 -15.13
N VAL A 295 -7.24 -0.53 -15.37
CA VAL A 295 -7.29 -1.49 -16.48
C VAL A 295 -8.35 -2.56 -16.22
N THR A 296 -8.49 -3.01 -14.97
CA THR A 296 -9.47 -4.03 -14.60
C THR A 296 -10.87 -3.48 -14.37
N GLY A 297 -11.00 -2.17 -14.09
CA GLY A 297 -12.22 -1.50 -13.64
C GLY A 297 -12.52 -1.69 -12.15
N LEU A 298 -11.56 -2.25 -11.40
CA LEU A 298 -11.74 -2.61 -9.99
C LEU A 298 -11.92 -1.38 -9.08
N ASP A 299 -11.35 -0.23 -9.46
CA ASP A 299 -11.53 1.04 -8.75
C ASP A 299 -12.99 1.52 -8.80
N VAL A 300 -13.65 1.38 -9.95
CA VAL A 300 -15.07 1.68 -10.14
C VAL A 300 -15.94 0.66 -9.41
N GLU A 301 -15.65 -0.65 -9.55
CA GLU A 301 -16.40 -1.69 -8.85
C GLU A 301 -16.35 -1.53 -7.33
N CYS A 302 -15.17 -1.19 -6.81
CA CYS A 302 -14.94 -0.88 -5.40
C CYS A 302 -15.83 0.29 -4.94
N ALA A 303 -15.94 1.35 -5.74
CA ALA A 303 -16.77 2.52 -5.42
C ALA A 303 -18.29 2.25 -5.47
N LEU A 304 -18.72 1.20 -6.17
CA LEU A 304 -20.13 0.82 -6.33
C LEU A 304 -20.56 -0.34 -5.44
N ALA A 305 -19.63 -0.98 -4.73
CA ALA A 305 -19.92 -2.09 -3.85
C ALA A 305 -20.85 -1.68 -2.70
N ALA A 306 -21.63 -2.64 -2.16
CA ALA A 306 -22.45 -2.41 -0.97
C ALA A 306 -21.62 -1.94 0.25
N GLU A 307 -20.32 -2.25 0.25
CA GLU A 307 -19.33 -1.88 1.27
C GLU A 307 -18.28 -0.89 0.71
N ALA A 308 -18.69 0.00 -0.21
CA ALA A 308 -17.79 0.85 -0.98
C ALA A 308 -16.79 1.63 -0.12
N GLU A 309 -17.25 2.27 0.95
CA GLU A 309 -16.38 3.03 1.86
C GLU A 309 -15.22 2.16 2.38
N GLN A 310 -15.54 0.96 2.87
CA GLN A 310 -14.54 0.04 3.41
C GLN A 310 -13.59 -0.49 2.33
N GLN A 311 -14.11 -0.84 1.16
CA GLN A 311 -13.24 -1.30 0.07
C GLN A 311 -12.32 -0.18 -0.41
N GLN A 312 -12.78 1.08 -0.44
CA GLN A 312 -11.95 2.23 -0.77
C GLN A 312 -10.87 2.50 0.29
N TYR A 313 -11.19 2.35 1.58
CA TYR A 313 -10.18 2.41 2.65
C TYR A 313 -9.17 1.29 2.57
N ALA A 314 -9.61 0.06 2.27
CA ALA A 314 -8.71 -1.08 2.07
C ALA A 314 -7.79 -0.86 0.86
N TRP A 315 -8.32 -0.29 -0.23
CA TRP A 315 -7.52 0.12 -1.38
C TRP A 315 -6.46 1.15 -1.00
N SER A 316 -6.85 2.24 -0.34
CA SER A 316 -5.93 3.30 0.10
C SER A 316 -4.87 2.74 1.04
N SER A 317 -5.27 1.95 2.03
CA SER A 317 -4.35 1.30 2.97
C SER A 317 -3.35 0.37 2.28
N PHE A 318 -3.76 -0.30 1.21
CA PHE A 318 -2.87 -1.16 0.44
C PHE A 318 -1.87 -0.35 -0.39
N LEU A 319 -2.27 0.81 -0.92
CA LEU A 319 -1.37 1.77 -1.55
C LEU A 319 -0.37 2.35 -0.55
N ASP A 320 -0.82 2.72 0.65
CA ASP A 320 0.07 3.24 1.71
C ASP A 320 1.10 2.18 2.12
N LEU A 321 0.66 0.92 2.29
CA LEU A 321 1.55 -0.21 2.55
C LEU A 321 2.59 -0.43 1.44
N ALA A 322 2.20 -0.22 0.18
CA ALA A 322 3.09 -0.31 -0.97
C ALA A 322 4.05 0.88 -1.05
N ALA A 323 3.62 2.08 -0.66
CA ALA A 323 4.43 3.30 -0.65
C ALA A 323 5.50 3.26 0.45
N ASP A 324 5.14 2.76 1.64
CA ASP A 324 6.05 2.62 2.79
C ASP A 324 7.02 1.43 2.66
N PHE A 325 6.81 0.56 1.67
CA PHE A 325 7.64 -0.63 1.49
C PHE A 325 9.00 -0.30 0.87
N VAL A 326 10.05 -0.57 1.62
CA VAL A 326 11.45 -0.53 1.19
C VAL A 326 12.12 -1.82 1.62
N ASP A 327 12.80 -2.52 0.70
CA ASP A 327 13.56 -3.72 1.02
C ASP A 327 14.90 -3.37 1.71
N PHE A 328 15.59 -4.37 2.27
CA PHE A 328 16.85 -4.19 3.00
C PHE A 328 17.98 -3.58 2.18
N ASP A 329 17.96 -3.76 0.86
CA ASP A 329 18.94 -3.19 -0.07
C ASP A 329 18.56 -1.77 -0.54
N GLY A 330 17.44 -1.23 -0.05
CA GLY A 330 16.92 0.09 -0.41
C GLY A 330 16.14 0.10 -1.73
N THR A 331 15.95 -1.05 -2.38
CA THR A 331 15.14 -1.17 -3.59
C THR A 331 13.73 -1.68 -3.27
N SER A 332 12.74 -1.30 -4.07
CA SER A 332 11.37 -1.79 -3.93
C SER A 332 11.04 -2.63 -5.16
N SER A 333 11.01 -3.95 -5.01
CA SER A 333 10.65 -4.88 -6.09
C SER A 333 9.31 -5.57 -5.82
N LEU A 334 8.62 -5.96 -6.90
CA LEU A 334 7.34 -6.68 -6.81
C LEU A 334 7.46 -7.99 -6.03
N GLY A 335 8.50 -8.77 -6.30
CA GLY A 335 8.73 -10.04 -5.61
C GLY A 335 8.99 -9.89 -4.11
N ALA A 336 9.79 -8.90 -3.72
CA ALA A 336 10.08 -8.61 -2.31
C ALA A 336 8.82 -8.17 -1.56
N PHE A 337 8.00 -7.30 -2.18
CA PHE A 337 6.72 -6.88 -1.62
C PHE A 337 5.77 -8.06 -1.41
N LEU A 338 5.57 -8.91 -2.43
CA LEU A 338 4.71 -10.10 -2.32
C LEU A 338 5.25 -11.10 -1.27
N SER A 339 6.56 -11.25 -1.13
CA SER A 339 7.17 -12.03 -0.05
C SER A 339 6.83 -11.43 1.33
N ARG A 340 6.96 -10.12 1.48
CA ARG A 340 6.64 -9.40 2.72
C ARG A 340 5.17 -9.54 3.10
N LEU A 341 4.25 -9.55 2.14
CA LEU A 341 2.82 -9.80 2.38
C LEU A 341 2.59 -11.24 2.86
N ARG A 342 3.20 -12.23 2.21
CA ARG A 342 3.11 -13.64 2.63
C ARG A 342 3.65 -13.86 4.04
N ASP A 343 4.79 -13.25 4.36
CA ASP A 343 5.34 -13.31 5.72
C ASP A 343 4.45 -12.59 6.73
N ALA A 344 3.84 -11.46 6.34
CA ALA A 344 2.88 -10.77 7.20
C ALA A 344 1.71 -11.67 7.59
N GLU A 345 1.13 -12.40 6.64
CA GLU A 345 0.06 -13.36 6.90
C GLU A 345 0.53 -14.56 7.70
N ARG A 346 1.69 -15.13 7.33
CA ARG A 346 2.24 -16.33 7.96
C ARG A 346 2.54 -16.11 9.45
N PHE A 347 3.07 -14.93 9.78
CA PHE A 347 3.47 -14.58 11.15
C PHE A 347 2.45 -13.69 11.87
N ASP A 348 1.29 -13.43 11.24
CA ASP A 348 0.24 -12.52 11.74
C ASP A 348 0.81 -11.17 12.20
N VAL A 349 1.72 -10.62 11.39
CA VAL A 349 2.36 -9.33 11.65
C VAL A 349 1.31 -8.24 11.56
N ASP A 350 1.40 -7.27 12.47
CA ASP A 350 0.51 -6.13 12.41
C ASP A 350 0.85 -5.25 11.21
N LEU A 351 -0.18 -4.87 10.46
CA LEU A 351 -0.07 -3.88 9.40
C LEU A 351 -0.75 -2.61 9.94
N PRO A 352 -0.07 -1.46 9.95
CA PRO A 352 -0.61 -0.22 10.50
C PRO A 352 -1.63 0.39 9.53
N VAL A 353 -2.79 -0.24 9.39
CA VAL A 353 -3.80 0.09 8.38
C VAL A 353 -5.20 0.15 8.97
N ASP A 354 -5.93 1.22 8.67
CA ASP A 354 -7.31 1.46 9.10
C ASP A 354 -8.25 1.12 7.92
N LEU A 355 -9.22 0.21 8.12
CA LEU A 355 -10.14 -0.24 7.06
C LEU A 355 -11.46 0.54 7.05
N CYS A 356 -11.59 1.52 7.93
CA CYS A 356 -12.73 2.41 8.07
C CYS A 356 -12.26 3.74 8.67
N LEU A 357 -13.13 4.75 8.64
CA LEU A 357 -12.92 5.96 9.44
C LEU A 357 -12.72 5.58 10.92
N ARG A 358 -11.72 6.19 11.57
CA ARG A 358 -11.53 6.02 13.02
C ARG A 358 -12.80 6.44 13.74
N GLY A 359 -13.32 5.55 14.58
CA GLY A 359 -14.56 5.77 15.32
C GLY A 359 -15.78 5.04 14.75
N SER A 360 -15.77 4.65 13.47
CA SER A 360 -16.99 4.20 12.78
C SER A 360 -17.23 2.69 12.74
N ALA A 361 -16.38 1.86 13.36
CA ALA A 361 -16.51 0.40 13.29
C ALA A 361 -16.31 -0.33 14.63
N VAL A 362 -16.90 -1.52 14.73
CA VAL A 362 -16.69 -2.46 15.85
C VAL A 362 -15.28 -3.02 15.80
N GLN A 363 -14.61 -3.04 16.95
CA GLN A 363 -13.20 -3.37 17.07
C GLN A 363 -13.02 -4.88 17.26
N LEU A 364 -12.45 -5.58 16.26
CA LEU A 364 -12.20 -7.02 16.30
C LEU A 364 -10.71 -7.31 16.45
N MET A 365 -10.30 -7.72 17.66
CA MET A 365 -8.87 -7.92 17.96
C MET A 365 -8.61 -9.08 18.91
N THR A 366 -7.39 -9.59 18.87
CA THR A 366 -6.96 -10.61 19.83
C THR A 366 -6.72 -9.97 21.20
N ILE A 367 -6.87 -10.75 22.26
CA ILE A 367 -6.63 -10.26 23.63
C ILE A 367 -5.20 -9.73 23.81
N HIS A 368 -4.22 -10.33 23.12
CA HIS A 368 -2.85 -9.82 23.09
C HIS A 368 -2.79 -8.40 22.55
N LYS A 369 -3.47 -8.10 21.45
CA LYS A 369 -3.52 -6.74 20.87
C LYS A 369 -4.31 -5.75 21.73
N ALA A 370 -5.33 -6.22 22.44
CA ALA A 370 -6.12 -5.38 23.33
C ALA A 370 -5.37 -4.95 24.60
N LYS A 371 -4.23 -5.56 24.93
CA LYS A 371 -3.47 -5.23 26.14
C LYS A 371 -3.01 -3.76 26.09
N GLY A 372 -3.42 -2.99 27.10
CA GLY A 372 -3.16 -1.55 27.19
C GLY A 372 -4.33 -0.68 26.72
N LEU A 373 -5.22 -1.22 25.89
CA LEU A 373 -6.44 -0.53 25.44
C LEU A 373 -7.58 -0.68 26.46
N GLU A 374 -8.63 0.10 26.27
CA GLU A 374 -9.89 0.06 27.01
C GLU A 374 -11.07 0.38 26.09
N PHE A 375 -12.20 -0.28 26.35
CA PHE A 375 -13.42 -0.14 25.55
C PHE A 375 -14.64 -0.07 26.47
N PRO A 376 -15.61 0.81 26.20
CA PRO A 376 -16.86 0.85 26.95
C PRO A 376 -17.58 -0.50 27.00
N HIS A 377 -17.66 -1.21 25.88
CA HIS A 377 -18.38 -2.48 25.77
C HIS A 377 -17.48 -3.58 25.19
N VAL A 378 -17.28 -4.65 25.96
CA VAL A 378 -16.40 -5.78 25.58
C VAL A 378 -17.17 -7.08 25.54
N PHE A 379 -17.08 -7.77 24.41
CA PHE A 379 -17.56 -9.13 24.19
C PHE A 379 -16.36 -10.09 24.20
N VAL A 380 -16.44 -11.14 25.01
CA VAL A 380 -15.46 -12.25 25.04
C VAL A 380 -16.22 -13.53 24.69
N PRO A 381 -16.37 -13.86 23.39
CA PRO A 381 -17.10 -15.05 22.97
C PRO A 381 -16.23 -16.30 23.03
N SER A 382 -16.90 -17.46 22.89
CA SER A 382 -16.28 -18.78 22.75
C SER A 382 -15.39 -19.18 23.92
N VAL A 383 -15.76 -18.81 25.16
CA VAL A 383 -15.11 -19.23 26.42
C VAL A 383 -15.47 -20.68 26.76
N SER A 384 -15.13 -21.57 25.84
CA SER A 384 -15.37 -23.00 25.85
C SER A 384 -14.07 -23.79 25.70
N ARG A 385 -14.08 -25.03 26.19
CA ARG A 385 -12.89 -25.89 26.17
C ARG A 385 -12.32 -26.05 24.77
N SER A 386 -11.00 -25.96 24.68
CA SER A 386 -10.23 -26.04 23.42
C SER A 386 -10.50 -24.90 22.41
N ALA A 387 -11.42 -23.98 22.70
CA ALA A 387 -11.67 -22.78 21.89
C ALA A 387 -10.94 -21.57 22.48
N PHE A 388 -10.99 -21.44 23.80
CA PHE A 388 -10.43 -20.34 24.55
C PHE A 388 -9.80 -20.87 25.84
N PRO A 389 -8.60 -20.44 26.23
CA PRO A 389 -7.69 -19.52 25.54
C PRO A 389 -7.05 -20.05 24.25
N GLY A 390 -7.37 -21.28 23.83
CA GLY A 390 -6.97 -21.83 22.52
C GLY A 390 -5.46 -21.96 22.28
N THR A 391 -4.64 -21.68 23.29
CA THR A 391 -3.18 -21.68 23.18
C THR A 391 -2.66 -23.12 23.24
N PRO A 392 -1.79 -23.56 22.32
CA PRO A 392 -1.22 -24.91 22.35
C PRO A 392 -0.42 -25.15 23.64
N ALA A 393 -0.11 -26.41 23.93
CA ALA A 393 0.82 -26.74 25.00
C ALA A 393 2.16 -26.02 24.79
N ARG A 394 2.82 -25.63 25.89
CA ARG A 394 4.17 -25.04 25.82
C ARG A 394 5.12 -26.04 25.15
N SER A 395 5.88 -25.56 24.17
CA SER A 395 6.87 -26.38 23.46
C SER A 395 7.94 -26.90 24.41
N GLU A 396 8.39 -28.12 24.17
CA GLU A 396 9.35 -28.82 25.04
C GLU A 396 10.74 -28.79 24.39
N TRP A 397 11.76 -28.28 25.08
CA TRP A 397 13.14 -28.25 24.55
C TRP A 397 13.72 -29.63 24.19
N PRO A 398 13.37 -30.77 24.83
CA PRO A 398 13.87 -32.07 24.40
C PRO A 398 13.33 -32.52 23.04
N THR A 399 12.18 -31.96 22.60
CA THR A 399 11.52 -32.33 21.34
C THR A 399 11.54 -31.21 20.30
N SER A 400 12.02 -30.02 20.66
CA SER A 400 12.09 -28.85 19.79
C SER A 400 13.40 -28.11 19.96
N ALA A 401 14.23 -28.10 18.91
CA ALA A 401 15.50 -27.39 18.87
C ALA A 401 15.35 -25.85 18.93
N ALA A 402 14.14 -25.32 18.71
CA ALA A 402 13.85 -23.89 18.78
C ALA A 402 13.73 -23.37 20.23
N ILE A 403 13.65 -24.26 21.22
CA ILE A 403 13.43 -23.89 22.62
C ILE A 403 14.74 -24.03 23.39
N VAL A 404 15.15 -22.95 24.05
CA VAL A 404 16.32 -22.94 24.93
C VAL A 404 16.06 -23.84 26.16
N PRO A 405 16.98 -24.77 26.49
CA PRO A 405 16.88 -25.57 27.72
C PRO A 405 16.72 -24.72 28.97
N TRP A 406 15.85 -25.13 29.89
CA TRP A 406 15.54 -24.35 31.10
C TRP A 406 16.75 -24.07 31.97
N ALA A 407 17.69 -25.02 32.10
CA ALA A 407 18.93 -24.83 32.86
C ALA A 407 19.85 -23.72 32.31
N LEU A 408 19.63 -23.27 31.08
CA LEU A 408 20.37 -22.15 30.48
C LEU A 408 19.64 -20.81 30.60
N ARG A 409 18.42 -20.81 31.15
CA ARG A 409 17.60 -19.61 31.29
C ARG A 409 17.81 -18.97 32.66
N ALA A 410 17.87 -17.64 32.70
CA ALA A 410 17.99 -16.89 33.94
C ALA A 410 16.67 -16.84 34.75
N ASP A 411 15.52 -17.05 34.09
CA ASP A 411 14.18 -17.10 34.69
C ASP A 411 13.73 -18.54 35.01
N THR A 412 14.68 -19.46 35.18
CA THR A 412 14.36 -20.85 35.53
C THR A 412 13.96 -20.97 37.00
N ASN A 413 13.15 -21.97 37.32
CA ASN A 413 12.85 -22.36 38.69
C ASN A 413 13.46 -23.72 39.01
N ASP A 414 13.61 -24.05 40.30
CA ASP A 414 14.25 -25.29 40.76
C ASP A 414 13.61 -26.55 40.13
N GLU A 415 12.29 -26.53 39.89
CA GLU A 415 11.57 -27.66 39.30
C GLU A 415 11.92 -27.89 37.82
N LEU A 416 12.05 -26.81 37.04
CA LEU A 416 12.41 -26.86 35.62
C LEU A 416 13.91 -27.07 35.41
N ASP A 417 14.75 -26.51 36.29
CA ASP A 417 16.21 -26.70 36.29
C ASP A 417 16.59 -28.15 36.61
N SER A 418 15.79 -28.84 37.42
CA SER A 418 16.01 -30.25 37.77
C SER A 418 15.81 -31.25 36.61
N PHE A 419 15.33 -30.80 35.44
CA PHE A 419 15.05 -31.66 34.30
C PHE A 419 16.03 -31.49 33.12
N PRO A 420 16.70 -32.57 32.65
CA PRO A 420 16.70 -33.93 33.22
C PRO A 420 17.51 -33.99 34.51
N ASN A 421 17.26 -35.00 35.34
CA ASN A 421 18.03 -35.25 36.56
C ASN A 421 19.55 -35.24 36.24
N PRO A 422 20.37 -34.46 36.95
CA PRO A 422 21.80 -34.36 36.67
C PRO A 422 22.50 -35.72 36.67
N GLY A 423 23.16 -36.08 35.57
CA GLY A 423 23.90 -37.33 35.43
C GLY A 423 23.07 -38.58 35.14
N GLU A 424 21.74 -38.46 35.02
CA GLU A 424 20.85 -39.56 34.62
C GLU A 424 20.23 -39.29 33.24
N SER A 425 19.96 -40.36 32.47
CA SER A 425 19.09 -40.23 31.30
C SER A 425 17.64 -40.03 31.76
N PRO A 426 16.88 -39.05 31.22
CA PRO A 426 15.51 -38.79 31.63
C PRO A 426 14.63 -40.03 31.44
N ARG A 427 13.98 -40.48 32.50
CA ARG A 427 12.98 -41.55 32.44
C ARG A 427 11.61 -40.97 32.11
N ASP A 428 10.69 -41.82 31.65
CA ASP A 428 9.29 -41.43 31.38
C ASP A 428 8.62 -40.71 32.55
N LYS A 429 8.93 -41.12 33.79
CA LYS A 429 8.40 -40.47 35.00
C LYS A 429 8.91 -39.03 35.15
N ASP A 430 10.20 -38.81 34.88
CA ASP A 430 10.85 -37.50 35.02
C ASP A 430 10.31 -36.55 33.92
N HIS A 431 10.15 -37.05 32.69
CA HIS A 431 9.51 -36.29 31.60
C HIS A 431 8.04 -35.97 31.90
N LYS A 432 7.29 -36.90 32.52
CA LYS A 432 5.90 -36.66 32.94
C LYS A 432 5.80 -35.58 34.02
N ALA A 433 6.73 -35.56 34.98
CA ALA A 433 6.78 -34.50 36.00
C ALA A 433 7.07 -33.13 35.36
N TYR A 434 8.06 -33.07 34.46
CA TYR A 434 8.36 -31.86 33.68
C TYR A 434 7.14 -31.35 32.89
N LYS A 435 6.40 -32.24 32.21
CA LYS A 435 5.16 -31.85 31.51
C LYS A 435 4.08 -31.31 32.44
N ALA A 436 3.99 -31.80 33.67
CA ALA A 436 3.04 -31.28 34.65
C ALA A 436 3.38 -29.84 35.04
N VAL A 437 4.65 -29.54 35.29
CA VAL A 437 5.11 -28.17 35.58
C VAL A 437 4.84 -27.23 34.39
N LEU A 438 5.11 -27.66 33.17
CA LEU A 438 4.77 -26.88 31.96
C LEU A 438 3.26 -26.63 31.83
N ALA A 439 2.43 -27.60 32.20
CA ALA A 439 0.97 -27.45 32.19
C ALA A 439 0.49 -26.43 33.24
N GLU A 440 1.11 -26.39 34.42
CA GLU A 440 0.81 -25.38 35.45
C GLU A 440 1.20 -23.96 35.01
N LEU A 441 2.37 -23.81 34.38
CA LEU A 441 2.80 -22.54 33.80
C LEU A 441 1.86 -22.09 32.68
N LYS A 442 1.43 -23.02 31.83
CA LYS A 442 0.43 -22.75 30.80
C LYS A 442 -0.90 -22.32 31.42
N SER A 443 -1.38 -23.01 32.46
CA SER A 443 -2.62 -22.62 33.15
C SER A 443 -2.53 -21.19 33.69
N ALA A 444 -1.38 -20.80 34.26
CA ALA A 444 -1.16 -19.44 34.72
C ALA A 444 -1.16 -18.42 33.56
N ASP A 445 -0.56 -18.74 32.42
CA ASP A 445 -0.61 -17.87 31.23
C ASP A 445 -2.04 -17.71 30.69
N ASP A 446 -2.79 -18.81 30.67
CA ASP A 446 -4.20 -18.86 30.25
C ASP A 446 -5.07 -18.00 31.19
N GLU A 447 -4.88 -18.11 32.51
CA GLU A 447 -5.53 -17.24 33.51
C GLU A 447 -5.19 -15.76 33.31
N ARG A 448 -3.91 -15.43 32.98
CA ARG A 448 -3.50 -14.05 32.69
C ARG A 448 -4.20 -13.53 31.43
N LEU A 449 -4.34 -14.36 30.40
CA LEU A 449 -5.05 -13.97 29.18
C LEU A 449 -6.52 -13.65 29.48
N VAL A 450 -7.20 -14.51 30.25
CA VAL A 450 -8.58 -14.25 30.69
C VAL A 450 -8.64 -12.93 31.47
N TYR A 451 -7.76 -12.74 32.46
CA TYR A 451 -7.72 -11.52 33.26
C TYR A 451 -7.53 -10.25 32.42
N VAL A 452 -6.64 -10.29 31.42
CA VAL A 452 -6.45 -9.17 30.49
C VAL A 452 -7.74 -8.89 29.73
N ALA A 453 -8.42 -9.91 29.20
CA ALA A 453 -9.67 -9.75 28.44
C ALA A 453 -10.76 -9.05 29.27
N LEU A 454 -10.99 -9.51 30.49
CA LEU A 454 -12.06 -8.98 31.35
C LEU A 454 -11.78 -7.55 31.81
N THR A 455 -10.51 -7.20 32.02
CA THR A 455 -10.10 -5.86 32.47
C THR A 455 -10.04 -4.82 31.36
N ARG A 456 -10.37 -5.18 30.11
CA ARG A 456 -10.51 -4.21 29.02
C ARG A 456 -11.82 -3.42 29.07
N ALA A 457 -12.85 -3.98 29.71
CA ALA A 457 -14.18 -3.39 29.76
C ALA A 457 -14.26 -2.22 30.74
N GLU A 458 -14.87 -1.11 30.34
CA GLU A 458 -15.20 0.00 31.24
C GLU A 458 -16.60 -0.15 31.85
N SER A 459 -17.60 -0.37 30.99
CA SER A 459 -19.03 -0.27 31.34
C SER A 459 -19.77 -1.60 31.22
N THR A 460 -19.54 -2.34 30.13
CA THR A 460 -20.22 -3.63 29.90
C THR A 460 -19.23 -4.73 29.54
N LEU A 461 -19.35 -5.87 30.20
CA LEU A 461 -18.58 -7.07 29.94
C LEU A 461 -19.53 -8.24 29.66
N ILE A 462 -19.45 -8.80 28.46
CA ILE A 462 -20.29 -9.92 28.02
C ILE A 462 -19.37 -11.11 27.74
N VAL A 463 -19.57 -12.20 28.47
CA VAL A 463 -18.74 -13.42 28.32
C VAL A 463 -19.63 -14.60 27.96
N THR A 464 -19.38 -15.20 26.81
CA THR A 464 -20.22 -16.30 26.30
C THR A 464 -19.40 -17.55 25.99
N GLY A 465 -20.06 -18.70 25.99
CA GLY A 465 -19.51 -19.95 25.47
C GLY A 465 -20.59 -20.86 24.93
N HIS A 466 -20.18 -22.01 24.41
CA HIS A 466 -21.03 -23.04 23.82
C HIS A 466 -20.64 -24.46 24.25
N TRP A 467 -21.60 -25.39 24.18
CA TRP A 467 -21.35 -26.82 24.37
C TRP A 467 -20.73 -27.50 23.14
N TRP A 468 -21.31 -27.25 21.96
CA TRP A 468 -20.90 -27.85 20.69
C TRP A 468 -20.16 -26.85 19.79
N GLY A 469 -18.94 -27.21 19.38
CA GLY A 469 -18.19 -26.43 18.39
C GLY A 469 -18.71 -26.66 16.96
N PRO A 470 -18.17 -25.94 15.96
CA PRO A 470 -18.71 -25.97 14.59
C PRO A 470 -18.53 -27.32 13.88
N THR A 471 -17.47 -28.07 14.19
CA THR A 471 -17.11 -29.30 13.46
C THR A 471 -16.77 -30.49 14.35
N GLN A 472 -16.65 -30.27 15.66
CA GLN A 472 -16.17 -31.31 16.58
C GLN A 472 -17.27 -32.33 16.87
N ALA A 473 -16.92 -33.61 16.80
CA ALA A 473 -17.80 -34.70 17.23
C ALA A 473 -17.89 -34.84 18.76
N THR A 474 -16.90 -34.31 19.49
CA THR A 474 -16.84 -34.37 20.96
C THR A 474 -17.33 -33.07 21.59
N LEU A 475 -18.02 -33.22 22.72
CA LEU A 475 -18.51 -32.12 23.54
C LEU A 475 -17.34 -31.29 24.08
N ARG A 476 -17.38 -29.96 23.89
CA ARG A 476 -16.39 -29.03 24.47
C ARG A 476 -16.79 -28.65 25.89
N GLY A 477 -17.96 -28.04 26.02
CA GLY A 477 -18.46 -27.45 27.27
C GLY A 477 -17.71 -26.19 27.72
N PRO A 478 -18.21 -25.53 28.78
CA PRO A 478 -17.65 -24.28 29.28
C PRO A 478 -16.26 -24.49 29.88
N GLU A 479 -15.37 -23.52 29.70
CA GLU A 479 -14.16 -23.45 30.51
C GLU A 479 -14.51 -23.20 31.99
N PRO A 480 -13.67 -23.62 32.95
CA PRO A 480 -13.86 -23.31 34.37
C PRO A 480 -14.01 -21.81 34.63
N TYR A 481 -13.35 -20.97 33.83
CA TYR A 481 -13.48 -19.52 33.91
C TYR A 481 -14.91 -19.04 33.66
N LEU A 482 -15.59 -19.57 32.63
CA LEU A 482 -16.99 -19.20 32.34
C LEU A 482 -17.93 -19.64 33.46
N SER A 483 -17.68 -20.81 34.03
CA SER A 483 -18.45 -21.32 35.18
C SER A 483 -18.22 -20.50 36.45
N ALA A 484 -16.99 -20.04 36.69
CA ALA A 484 -16.68 -19.15 37.81
C ALA A 484 -17.33 -17.77 37.63
N ILE A 485 -17.31 -17.20 36.42
CA ILE A 485 -18.02 -15.95 36.09
C ILE A 485 -19.51 -16.12 36.35
N HIS A 486 -20.10 -17.23 35.90
CA HIS A 486 -21.51 -17.54 36.13
C HIS A 486 -21.87 -17.61 37.61
N ALA A 487 -21.04 -18.26 38.43
CA ALA A 487 -21.24 -18.29 39.89
C ALA A 487 -21.17 -16.89 40.51
N THR A 488 -20.16 -16.08 40.16
CA THR A 488 -20.05 -14.69 40.65
C THR A 488 -21.22 -13.82 40.19
N VAL A 489 -21.75 -14.05 38.98
CA VAL A 489 -22.93 -13.34 38.47
C VAL A 489 -24.20 -13.73 39.24
N LEU A 490 -24.39 -15.00 39.58
CA LEU A 490 -25.53 -15.46 40.38
C LEU A 490 -25.50 -14.92 41.82
N ASP A 491 -24.30 -14.75 42.38
CA ASP A 491 -24.09 -14.20 43.73
C ASP A 491 -24.12 -12.66 43.77
N GLY A 492 -24.15 -11.98 42.62
CA GLY A 492 -24.04 -10.52 42.49
C GLY A 492 -25.10 -9.89 41.57
N ASP A 493 -24.83 -8.67 41.09
CA ASP A 493 -25.76 -7.88 40.26
C ASP A 493 -25.57 -8.10 38.73
N GLY A 494 -25.07 -9.27 38.34
CA GLY A 494 -24.87 -9.61 36.92
C GLY A 494 -26.11 -10.21 36.26
N THR A 495 -26.07 -10.38 34.94
CA THR A 495 -27.17 -10.98 34.16
C THR A 495 -26.76 -12.29 33.49
N VAL A 496 -27.50 -13.37 33.72
CA VAL A 496 -27.38 -14.60 32.92
C VAL A 496 -28.28 -14.48 31.70
N VAL A 497 -27.70 -14.35 30.51
CA VAL A 497 -28.47 -14.14 29.26
C VAL A 497 -29.01 -15.44 28.68
N ALA A 498 -28.28 -16.54 28.87
CA ALA A 498 -28.66 -17.89 28.47
C ALA A 498 -27.81 -18.89 29.26
N TRP A 499 -28.38 -20.03 29.66
CA TRP A 499 -27.59 -21.10 30.28
C TRP A 499 -28.17 -22.46 29.91
N HIS A 500 -27.71 -23.00 28.77
CA HIS A 500 -28.16 -24.29 28.27
C HIS A 500 -27.61 -25.43 29.13
N PRO A 501 -28.45 -26.44 29.47
CA PRO A 501 -28.01 -27.59 30.24
C PRO A 501 -26.94 -28.38 29.48
N LYS A 502 -26.12 -29.14 30.22
CA LYS A 502 -25.15 -30.06 29.62
C LYS A 502 -25.90 -31.07 28.72
N PRO A 503 -25.49 -31.24 27.44
CA PRO A 503 -25.98 -32.32 26.59
C PRO A 503 -25.80 -33.70 27.24
N GLN A 504 -26.68 -34.64 26.90
CA GLN A 504 -26.65 -35.99 27.45
C GLN A 504 -25.47 -36.79 26.91
N ASP A 505 -24.99 -37.75 27.69
CA ASP A 505 -23.90 -38.61 27.26
C ASP A 505 -24.39 -39.50 26.09
N GLY A 506 -23.79 -39.33 24.91
CA GLY A 506 -24.19 -40.00 23.67
C GLY A 506 -24.88 -39.09 22.65
N ASP A 507 -25.22 -37.85 23.03
CA ASP A 507 -25.68 -36.85 22.07
C ASP A 507 -24.60 -36.57 21.01
N VAL A 508 -25.04 -36.40 19.76
CA VAL A 508 -24.18 -36.03 18.64
C VAL A 508 -24.27 -34.52 18.42
N ASN A 509 -23.19 -33.92 17.92
CA ASN A 509 -23.20 -32.51 17.58
C ASN A 509 -24.32 -32.23 16.56
N PRO A 510 -25.33 -31.42 16.92
CA PRO A 510 -26.50 -31.17 16.08
C PRO A 510 -26.14 -30.43 14.78
N VAL A 511 -24.96 -29.79 14.74
CA VAL A 511 -24.46 -29.04 13.58
C VAL A 511 -23.50 -29.87 12.72
N ALA A 512 -22.90 -30.94 13.26
CA ALA A 512 -21.94 -31.75 12.50
C ALA A 512 -22.58 -32.50 11.31
N ALA A 513 -23.87 -32.84 11.40
CA ALA A 513 -24.61 -33.43 10.29
C ALA A 513 -25.07 -32.39 9.24
N ALA A 514 -25.09 -31.10 9.61
CA ALA A 514 -25.41 -29.98 8.73
C ALA A 514 -24.16 -29.27 8.16
N ALA A 515 -22.96 -29.77 8.50
CA ALA A 515 -21.69 -29.13 8.19
C ALA A 515 -21.18 -29.37 6.76
N GLU A 516 -21.92 -30.10 5.92
CA GLU A 516 -21.77 -29.98 4.47
C GLU A 516 -22.41 -28.64 4.05
N LEU A 517 -21.65 -27.57 4.24
CA LEU A 517 -21.91 -26.34 3.50
C LEU A 517 -21.67 -26.67 2.02
N GLU A 518 -22.70 -27.16 1.34
CA GLU A 518 -22.69 -27.33 -0.11
C GLU A 518 -22.64 -25.93 -0.75
N PHE A 519 -21.42 -25.48 -1.02
CA PHE A 519 -21.23 -24.30 -1.85
C PHE A 519 -21.48 -24.68 -3.30
N THR A 520 -22.52 -24.11 -3.90
CA THR A 520 -22.76 -24.25 -5.32
C THR A 520 -21.82 -23.31 -6.06
N TRP A 521 -20.92 -23.87 -6.87
CA TRP A 521 -20.08 -23.11 -7.79
C TRP A 521 -20.33 -23.56 -9.25
N PRO A 522 -20.52 -22.62 -10.20
CA PRO A 522 -20.54 -21.17 -10.03
C PRO A 522 -21.74 -20.68 -9.21
N ALA A 523 -21.54 -19.63 -8.41
CA ALA A 523 -22.64 -19.03 -7.63
C ALA A 523 -23.77 -18.53 -8.57
N PRO A 524 -25.06 -18.70 -8.19
CA PRO A 524 -26.19 -18.19 -8.97
C PRO A 524 -26.09 -16.69 -9.28
N ILE A 525 -26.63 -16.28 -10.43
CA ILE A 525 -26.55 -14.89 -10.93
C ILE A 525 -27.45 -13.94 -10.13
N GLU A 526 -28.27 -14.41 -9.19
CA GLU A 526 -29.27 -13.57 -8.49
C GLU A 526 -28.67 -12.29 -7.87
N SER A 527 -27.43 -12.33 -7.35
CA SER A 527 -26.69 -11.15 -6.88
C SER A 527 -26.15 -10.25 -7.99
N ALA A 528 -25.89 -10.80 -9.18
CA ALA A 528 -25.37 -10.11 -10.36
C ALA A 528 -26.47 -9.68 -11.35
N GLN A 529 -27.72 -10.12 -11.16
CA GLN A 529 -28.86 -9.76 -11.99
C GLN A 529 -29.18 -8.27 -11.88
N ALA A 530 -29.09 -7.70 -10.68
CA ALA A 530 -29.28 -6.26 -10.47
C ALA A 530 -28.26 -5.44 -11.26
N LEU A 531 -26.96 -5.77 -11.15
CA LEU A 531 -25.90 -5.13 -11.93
C LEU A 531 -26.05 -5.36 -13.44
N ALA A 532 -26.46 -6.55 -13.88
CA ALA A 532 -26.66 -6.85 -15.29
C ALA A 532 -27.83 -6.04 -15.89
N ILE A 533 -28.90 -5.83 -15.13
CA ILE A 533 -30.03 -4.97 -15.51
C ILE A 533 -29.58 -3.52 -15.58
N VAL A 534 -28.95 -2.98 -14.52
CA VAL A 534 -28.42 -1.61 -14.52
C VAL A 534 -27.45 -1.38 -15.67
N ALA A 535 -26.53 -2.33 -15.93
CA ALA A 535 -25.60 -2.24 -17.05
C ALA A 535 -26.30 -2.34 -18.42
N ALA A 536 -27.40 -3.09 -18.53
CA ALA A 536 -28.21 -3.12 -19.74
C ALA A 536 -28.94 -1.79 -19.96
N ASP A 537 -29.49 -1.20 -18.91
CA ASP A 537 -30.17 0.10 -18.96
C ASP A 537 -29.19 1.23 -19.30
N VAL A 538 -28.01 1.25 -18.68
CA VAL A 538 -26.93 2.20 -19.01
C VAL A 538 -26.50 2.05 -20.48
N ARG A 539 -26.30 0.82 -20.97
CA ARG A 539 -25.96 0.58 -22.39
C ARG A 539 -27.07 1.01 -23.34
N ALA A 540 -28.33 0.79 -22.96
CA ALA A 540 -29.48 1.25 -23.73
C ALA A 540 -29.54 2.79 -23.77
N ALA A 541 -29.29 3.45 -22.64
CA ALA A 541 -29.22 4.91 -22.55
C ALA A 541 -28.07 5.48 -23.42
N ILE A 542 -26.88 4.88 -23.37
CA ILE A 542 -25.74 5.25 -24.24
C ILE A 542 -26.13 5.10 -25.72
N GLY A 543 -26.75 3.97 -26.10
CA GLY A 543 -27.20 3.75 -27.48
C GLY A 543 -28.29 4.73 -27.94
N ALA A 544 -29.16 5.17 -27.03
CA ALA A 544 -30.18 6.19 -27.31
C ALA A 544 -29.58 7.58 -27.53
N LEU A 545 -28.52 7.94 -26.79
CA LEU A 545 -27.75 9.17 -26.99
C LEU A 545 -27.04 9.18 -28.36
N ASP A 546 -26.39 8.08 -28.74
CA ASP A 546 -25.70 7.93 -30.03
C ASP A 546 -26.66 8.01 -31.23
N SER A 547 -27.92 7.62 -31.04
CA SER A 547 -28.95 7.64 -32.09
C SER A 547 -29.73 8.97 -32.19
N GLY A 548 -29.40 9.96 -31.33
CA GLY A 548 -29.95 11.32 -31.41
C GLY A 548 -31.41 11.46 -30.97
N SER A 549 -32.00 10.43 -30.35
CA SER A 549 -33.32 10.50 -29.72
C SER A 549 -33.17 11.09 -28.32
N GLY A 550 -33.06 12.41 -28.23
CA GLY A 550 -32.80 13.18 -27.00
C GLY A 550 -33.96 13.26 -25.99
N GLU A 551 -34.62 12.15 -25.68
CA GLU A 551 -35.51 12.08 -24.51
C GLU A 551 -34.74 11.44 -23.34
N ARG A 552 -34.60 12.18 -22.23
CA ARG A 552 -34.06 11.69 -20.96
C ARG A 552 -35.00 10.62 -20.40
N GLN A 553 -34.85 9.38 -20.86
CA GLN A 553 -35.54 8.26 -20.25
C GLN A 553 -34.80 7.90 -18.96
N LEU A 554 -35.29 8.41 -17.82
CA LEU A 554 -34.86 7.97 -16.50
C LEU A 554 -35.03 6.45 -16.44
N ALA A 555 -33.91 5.74 -16.24
CA ALA A 555 -33.91 4.29 -16.11
C ALA A 555 -34.90 3.90 -15.00
N SER A 556 -35.93 3.11 -15.35
CA SER A 556 -36.92 2.67 -14.36
C SER A 556 -36.23 1.77 -13.34
N ASN A 557 -36.03 2.26 -12.11
CA ASN A 557 -35.43 1.50 -11.02
C ASN A 557 -36.28 0.26 -10.71
N ALA A 558 -35.87 -0.90 -11.23
CA ALA A 558 -36.58 -2.16 -11.05
C ALA A 558 -36.33 -2.83 -9.68
N LEU A 559 -35.43 -2.33 -8.83
CA LEU A 559 -35.02 -3.06 -7.62
C LEU A 559 -34.77 -2.15 -6.42
N ALA A 560 -35.84 -1.84 -5.68
CA ALA A 560 -35.70 -1.59 -4.24
C ALA A 560 -36.53 -2.55 -3.37
N GLN A 561 -37.60 -3.20 -3.87
CA GLN A 561 -38.46 -4.05 -3.02
C GLN A 561 -39.23 -5.14 -3.78
N GLY A 562 -38.57 -6.08 -4.48
CA GLY A 562 -39.23 -7.32 -4.98
C GLY A 562 -40.55 -7.14 -5.76
N ASN A 563 -40.81 -5.96 -6.31
CA ASN A 563 -42.08 -5.57 -6.89
C ASN A 563 -41.88 -5.43 -8.40
N THR A 564 -42.49 -6.34 -9.16
CA THR A 564 -42.51 -6.37 -10.63
C THR A 564 -43.40 -5.28 -11.25
N ALA A 565 -43.60 -4.16 -10.56
CA ALA A 565 -44.37 -3.03 -11.04
C ALA A 565 -43.41 -1.97 -11.59
N THR A 566 -43.31 -1.89 -12.91
CA THR A 566 -42.71 -0.78 -13.65
C THR A 566 -43.51 0.50 -13.36
N ALA A 567 -43.14 1.22 -12.31
CA ALA A 567 -43.51 2.61 -12.16
C ALA A 567 -42.47 3.44 -12.92
N GLU A 568 -42.89 4.12 -13.99
CA GLU A 568 -42.07 5.11 -14.67
C GLU A 568 -41.79 6.25 -13.67
N PHE A 569 -40.55 6.33 -13.19
CA PHE A 569 -40.08 7.42 -12.35
C PHE A 569 -39.79 8.61 -13.27
N THR A 570 -40.39 9.78 -13.01
CA THR A 570 -40.24 10.97 -13.85
C THR A 570 -39.49 12.08 -13.10
N GLU A 571 -38.94 13.08 -13.82
CA GLU A 571 -38.30 14.25 -13.18
C GLU A 571 -39.27 14.99 -12.24
N ALA A 572 -40.59 14.83 -12.42
CA ALA A 572 -41.61 15.39 -11.54
C ALA A 572 -41.70 14.73 -10.16
N ASP A 573 -41.08 13.55 -9.97
CA ASP A 573 -41.05 12.81 -8.70
C ASP A 573 -39.83 13.15 -7.83
N LEU A 574 -38.89 13.96 -8.33
CA LEU A 574 -37.66 14.35 -7.65
C LEU A 574 -37.85 15.62 -6.81
N THR A 575 -37.19 15.67 -5.65
CA THR A 575 -37.10 16.88 -4.83
C THR A 575 -36.19 17.93 -5.47
N GLU A 576 -36.35 19.20 -5.10
CA GLU A 576 -35.44 20.28 -5.56
C GLU A 576 -33.98 20.00 -5.21
N ALA A 577 -33.70 19.36 -4.07
CA ALA A 577 -32.35 18.99 -3.67
C ALA A 577 -31.76 17.89 -4.57
N GLU A 578 -32.55 16.90 -4.96
CA GLU A 578 -32.13 15.84 -5.87
C GLU A 578 -31.91 16.37 -7.29
N LEU A 579 -32.78 17.28 -7.76
CA LEU A 579 -32.59 17.96 -9.04
C LEU A 579 -31.29 18.77 -9.08
N ALA A 580 -30.97 19.50 -8.01
CA ALA A 580 -29.72 20.24 -7.91
C ALA A 580 -28.48 19.33 -7.93
N ILE A 581 -28.56 18.13 -7.33
CA ILE A 581 -27.49 17.12 -7.40
C ILE A 581 -27.33 16.60 -8.83
N ILE A 582 -28.44 16.34 -9.53
CA ILE A 582 -28.40 15.88 -10.93
C ILE A 582 -27.84 16.98 -11.84
N GLU A 583 -28.25 18.24 -11.68
CA GLU A 583 -27.67 19.36 -12.43
C GLU A 583 -26.16 19.47 -12.20
N GLN A 584 -25.70 19.26 -10.96
CA GLN A 584 -24.28 19.23 -10.66
C GLN A 584 -23.57 18.05 -11.36
N TRP A 585 -24.16 16.86 -11.36
CA TRP A 585 -23.62 15.70 -12.08
C TRP A 585 -23.57 15.91 -13.58
N ASP A 586 -24.60 16.52 -14.17
CA ASP A 586 -24.63 16.89 -15.60
C ASP A 586 -23.48 17.85 -15.93
N ALA A 587 -23.29 18.89 -15.12
CA ALA A 587 -22.20 19.86 -15.30
C ALA A 587 -20.81 19.20 -15.17
N ASP A 588 -20.63 18.32 -14.18
CA ASP A 588 -19.38 17.58 -14.00
C ASP A 588 -19.12 16.62 -15.17
N ALA A 589 -20.16 15.92 -15.65
CA ALA A 589 -20.07 15.02 -16.79
C ALA A 589 -19.72 15.77 -18.09
N GLU A 590 -20.38 16.91 -18.36
CA GLU A 590 -20.05 17.76 -19.51
C GLU A 590 -18.61 18.25 -19.47
N LEU A 591 -18.12 18.67 -18.29
CA LEU A 591 -16.75 19.11 -18.11
C LEU A 591 -15.74 17.98 -18.37
N LEU A 592 -15.98 16.79 -17.82
CA LEU A 592 -15.13 15.61 -17.99
C LEU A 592 -15.11 15.14 -19.44
N LEU A 593 -16.26 15.11 -20.12
CA LEU A 593 -16.35 14.79 -21.54
C LEU A 593 -15.62 15.83 -22.41
N ALA A 594 -15.76 17.12 -22.10
CA ALA A 594 -15.04 18.18 -22.80
C ALA A 594 -13.51 18.11 -22.55
N GLU A 595 -13.07 17.67 -21.38
CA GLU A 595 -11.68 17.38 -21.11
C GLU A 595 -11.19 16.17 -21.93
N GLU A 596 -11.95 15.08 -21.97
CA GLU A 596 -11.58 13.87 -22.70
C GLU A 596 -11.53 14.10 -24.22
N VAL A 597 -12.49 14.86 -24.76
CA VAL A 597 -12.46 15.31 -26.16
C VAL A 597 -11.20 16.13 -26.42
N ARG A 598 -10.80 17.03 -25.52
CA ARG A 598 -9.54 17.80 -25.66
C ARG A 598 -8.30 16.91 -25.57
N ARG A 599 -8.28 15.90 -24.71
CA ARG A 599 -7.17 14.93 -24.63
C ARG A 599 -7.02 14.11 -25.91
N HIS A 600 -8.12 13.81 -26.58
CA HIS A 600 -8.12 13.10 -27.87
C HIS A 600 -7.93 14.02 -29.09
N GLN A 601 -7.90 15.35 -28.93
CA GLN A 601 -7.54 16.25 -30.02
C GLN A 601 -6.07 16.02 -30.41
N GLN A 602 -5.82 15.86 -31.71
CA GLN A 602 -4.49 15.57 -32.25
C GLN A 602 -3.54 16.79 -32.25
N GLU A 603 -4.05 17.99 -31.95
CA GLU A 603 -3.31 19.24 -32.01
C GLU A 603 -2.86 19.68 -30.62
N VAL A 604 -1.56 19.56 -30.33
CA VAL A 604 -0.96 20.00 -29.06
C VAL A 604 -0.51 21.45 -29.19
N VAL A 605 -1.19 22.37 -28.51
CA VAL A 605 -0.77 23.77 -28.44
C VAL A 605 0.42 23.89 -27.49
N VAL A 606 1.60 24.19 -28.04
CA VAL A 606 2.84 24.34 -27.25
C VAL A 606 3.12 25.83 -27.00
N PRO A 607 2.95 26.33 -25.77
CA PRO A 607 3.24 27.73 -25.47
C PRO A 607 4.75 27.98 -25.58
N LEU A 608 5.13 29.02 -26.34
CA LEU A 608 6.52 29.47 -26.40
C LEU A 608 6.99 29.98 -25.02
N PRO A 609 8.15 29.55 -24.52
CA PRO A 609 8.73 30.05 -23.27
C PRO A 609 8.83 31.59 -23.22
N GLY A 610 8.69 32.16 -22.02
CA GLY A 610 8.83 33.60 -21.81
C GLY A 610 10.26 34.14 -22.05
N SER A 611 11.26 33.25 -22.01
CA SER A 611 12.64 33.54 -22.41
C SER A 611 13.14 32.50 -23.40
N LEU A 612 13.79 32.95 -24.47
CA LEU A 612 14.39 32.11 -25.51
C LEU A 612 15.89 32.41 -25.60
N SER A 613 16.71 31.40 -25.90
CA SER A 613 18.07 31.69 -26.37
C SER A 613 18.02 32.22 -27.80
N ALA A 614 19.04 32.97 -28.24
CA ALA A 614 19.14 33.43 -29.61
C ALA A 614 19.03 32.26 -30.62
N SER A 615 19.67 31.13 -30.32
CA SER A 615 19.56 29.90 -31.13
C SER A 615 18.16 29.29 -31.12
N ALA A 616 17.46 29.32 -29.98
CA ALA A 616 16.08 28.84 -29.89
C ALA A 616 15.10 29.71 -30.69
N LEU A 617 15.29 31.04 -30.67
CA LEU A 617 14.52 31.97 -31.50
C LEU A 617 14.73 31.67 -32.99
N ILE A 618 15.98 31.54 -33.43
CA ILE A 618 16.31 31.22 -34.83
C ILE A 618 15.69 29.88 -35.24
N ARG A 619 15.78 28.86 -34.36
CA ARG A 619 15.16 27.55 -34.59
C ARG A 619 13.64 27.68 -34.74
N SER A 620 12.98 28.46 -33.88
CA SER A 620 11.53 28.66 -33.92
C SER A 620 11.06 29.36 -35.21
N LEU A 621 11.88 30.25 -35.77
CA LEU A 621 11.57 30.94 -37.03
C LEU A 621 11.78 30.03 -38.26
N ARG A 622 12.79 29.17 -38.22
CA ARG A 622 13.17 28.32 -39.35
C ARG A 622 12.37 27.03 -39.45
N ASP A 623 12.02 26.47 -38.30
CA ASP A 623 11.28 25.21 -38.17
C ASP A 623 10.34 25.28 -36.97
N PRO A 624 9.20 26.00 -37.11
CA PRO A 624 8.24 26.18 -36.02
C PRO A 624 7.69 24.85 -35.51
N GLU A 625 7.37 23.92 -36.41
CA GLU A 625 6.83 22.60 -36.06
C GLU A 625 7.86 21.74 -35.33
N GLY A 626 9.09 21.65 -35.84
CA GLY A 626 10.16 20.91 -35.19
C GLY A 626 10.55 21.50 -33.83
N PHE A 627 10.51 22.83 -33.69
CA PHE A 627 10.75 23.49 -32.40
C PHE A 627 9.61 23.22 -31.40
N ALA A 628 8.36 23.25 -31.85
CA ALA A 628 7.21 22.89 -31.01
C ALA A 628 7.29 21.42 -30.54
N MET A 629 7.72 20.50 -31.41
CA MET A 629 7.95 19.11 -31.03
C MET A 629 9.07 18.96 -29.98
N ASP A 630 10.19 19.66 -30.15
CA ASP A 630 11.31 19.67 -29.19
C ASP A 630 10.86 20.19 -27.81
N LEU A 631 9.98 21.20 -27.78
CA LEU A 631 9.41 21.75 -26.54
C LEU A 631 8.38 20.81 -25.90
N ALA A 632 7.55 20.14 -26.71
CA ALA A 632 6.54 19.20 -26.23
C ALA A 632 7.17 17.92 -25.65
N ARG A 633 8.30 17.49 -26.22
CA ARG A 633 9.05 16.30 -25.79
C ARG A 633 10.55 16.56 -25.82
N PRO A 634 11.12 17.15 -24.76
CA PRO A 634 12.56 17.39 -24.67
C PRO A 634 13.33 16.06 -24.62
N MET A 635 13.92 15.67 -25.75
CA MET A 635 14.73 14.45 -25.82
C MET A 635 16.20 14.75 -25.48
N PRO A 636 16.88 13.91 -24.69
CA PRO A 636 18.33 14.01 -24.48
C PRO A 636 19.05 13.94 -25.84
N ARG A 637 19.87 14.95 -26.14
CA ARG A 637 20.67 14.97 -27.37
C ARG A 637 21.97 14.21 -27.15
N GLN A 638 22.33 13.33 -28.09
CA GLN A 638 23.61 12.61 -28.04
C GLN A 638 24.77 13.63 -27.99
N PRO A 639 25.78 13.43 -27.12
CA PRO A 639 26.94 14.31 -27.07
C PRO A 639 27.62 14.37 -28.43
N ALA A 640 27.70 15.57 -29.02
CA ALA A 640 28.34 15.78 -30.30
C ALA A 640 29.81 16.21 -30.09
N PRO A 641 30.82 15.39 -30.48
CA PRO A 641 32.23 15.73 -30.29
C PRO A 641 32.67 17.03 -31.00
N ALA A 642 31.93 17.48 -32.01
CA ALA A 642 32.16 18.78 -32.65
C ALA A 642 31.70 19.97 -31.79
N ALA A 643 30.61 19.82 -31.04
CA ALA A 643 30.11 20.87 -30.15
C ALA A 643 31.03 21.04 -28.94
N GLN A 644 31.48 19.93 -28.32
CA GLN A 644 32.45 19.96 -27.22
C GLN A 644 33.78 20.63 -27.63
N ARG A 645 34.28 20.36 -28.84
CA ARG A 645 35.46 21.05 -29.40
C ARG A 645 35.24 22.54 -29.60
N GLY A 646 34.04 22.95 -30.01
CA GLY A 646 33.63 24.34 -30.07
C GLY A 646 33.73 25.01 -28.71
N THR A 647 33.03 24.46 -27.71
CA THR A 647 33.03 24.99 -26.34
C THR A 647 34.45 25.12 -25.76
N ALA A 648 35.29 24.10 -25.93
CA ALA A 648 36.68 24.13 -25.47
C ALA A 648 37.54 25.19 -26.19
N PHE A 649 37.26 25.48 -27.46
CA PHE A 649 37.92 26.58 -28.19
C PHE A 649 37.49 27.94 -27.65
N HIS A 650 36.19 28.18 -27.45
CA HIS A 650 35.68 29.45 -26.90
C HIS A 650 36.26 29.74 -25.50
N ALA A 651 36.25 28.75 -24.61
CA ALA A 651 36.86 28.87 -23.27
C ALA A 651 38.36 29.22 -23.33
N TRP A 652 39.09 28.65 -24.30
CA TRP A 652 40.50 29.01 -24.51
C TRP A 652 40.67 30.46 -25.00
N VAL A 653 39.82 30.93 -25.93
CA VAL A 653 39.93 32.31 -26.41
C VAL A 653 39.56 33.32 -25.32
N GLU A 654 38.54 33.03 -24.51
CA GLU A 654 38.18 33.84 -23.34
C GLU A 654 39.36 33.96 -22.36
N SER A 655 39.99 32.84 -22.02
CA SER A 655 41.19 32.79 -21.18
C SER A 655 42.36 33.60 -21.77
N ARG A 656 42.55 33.56 -23.10
CA ARG A 656 43.64 34.26 -23.79
C ARG A 656 43.57 35.78 -23.64
N TYR A 657 42.39 36.38 -23.70
CA TYR A 657 42.22 37.83 -23.66
C TYR A 657 41.97 38.39 -22.26
N GLY A 658 41.96 37.56 -21.22
CA GLY A 658 42.07 37.98 -19.83
C GLY A 658 40.81 38.60 -19.21
N GLN A 659 39.63 38.41 -19.80
CA GLN A 659 38.35 38.74 -19.18
C GLN A 659 37.71 37.46 -18.65
N GLN A 660 38.08 37.02 -17.44
CA GLN A 660 37.30 35.98 -16.76
C GLN A 660 36.02 36.62 -16.23
N SER A 661 34.90 36.36 -16.90
CA SER A 661 33.59 36.61 -16.30
C SER A 661 33.42 35.72 -15.06
N LEU A 662 32.66 36.18 -14.06
CA LEU A 662 32.36 35.37 -12.86
C LEU A 662 31.65 34.08 -13.31
N LEU A 663 32.27 32.93 -13.05
CA LEU A 663 31.79 31.60 -13.44
C LEU A 663 30.32 31.38 -13.04
N ASP A 664 29.49 30.94 -14.00
CA ASP A 664 28.16 30.37 -13.73
C ASP A 664 28.36 28.98 -13.07
N PRO A 665 27.51 28.51 -12.14
CA PRO A 665 27.67 27.21 -11.48
C PRO A 665 27.71 26.01 -12.45
N ASP A 666 27.19 26.18 -13.67
CA ASP A 666 27.22 25.19 -14.75
C ASP A 666 28.58 25.13 -15.48
N ASP A 667 29.47 26.11 -15.27
CA ASP A 667 30.82 26.22 -15.89
C ASP A 667 31.95 25.71 -14.95
N LEU A 668 31.61 25.03 -13.84
CA LEU A 668 32.59 24.48 -12.91
C LEU A 668 33.32 23.25 -13.52
N PRO A 669 34.66 23.19 -13.45
CA PRO A 669 35.41 22.04 -13.95
C PRO A 669 35.03 20.77 -13.19
N GLY A 670 34.46 19.79 -13.92
CA GLY A 670 33.95 18.52 -13.38
C GLY A 670 32.42 18.33 -13.46
N ALA A 671 31.65 19.30 -13.96
CA ALA A 671 30.19 19.20 -14.09
C ALA A 671 29.69 18.55 -15.40
N GLY A 672 30.57 18.30 -16.37
CA GLY A 672 30.27 17.58 -17.60
C GLY A 672 31.23 16.42 -17.83
N ASP A 673 30.75 15.32 -18.43
CA ASP A 673 31.56 14.17 -18.83
C ASP A 673 32.77 14.60 -19.68
N GLU A 674 33.93 14.79 -19.03
CA GLU A 674 35.21 15.02 -19.69
C GLU A 674 35.71 13.72 -20.32
N SER A 675 35.10 13.32 -21.44
CA SER A 675 35.61 12.23 -22.27
C SER A 675 36.11 12.75 -23.62
N ILE A 676 37.44 12.91 -23.69
CA ILE A 676 38.29 12.73 -24.88
C ILE A 676 37.83 13.49 -26.15
N ALA A 677 38.01 14.82 -26.15
CA ALA A 677 38.31 15.50 -27.40
C ALA A 677 39.73 15.07 -27.84
N THR A 678 39.95 14.70 -29.10
CA THR A 678 41.29 14.38 -29.59
C THR A 678 42.13 15.66 -29.60
N ASP A 679 43.02 15.83 -28.62
CA ASP A 679 43.84 17.04 -28.36
C ASP A 679 44.45 17.69 -29.62
N GLY A 680 44.84 16.87 -30.60
CA GLY A 680 45.49 17.34 -31.82
C GLY A 680 44.65 18.25 -32.73
N GLN A 681 43.32 18.14 -32.73
CA GLN A 681 42.45 19.01 -33.56
C GLN A 681 42.17 20.36 -32.90
N LEU A 682 42.04 20.39 -31.56
CA LEU A 682 41.90 21.64 -30.82
C LEU A 682 43.17 22.49 -30.93
N ASP A 683 44.34 21.86 -30.85
CA ASP A 683 45.62 22.56 -31.02
C ASP A 683 45.81 23.11 -32.45
N ALA A 684 45.26 22.45 -33.46
CA ALA A 684 45.24 22.98 -34.83
C ALA A 684 44.37 24.24 -34.94
N LEU A 685 43.19 24.26 -34.28
CA LEU A 685 42.32 25.44 -34.22
C LEU A 685 43.00 26.61 -33.49
N LYS A 686 43.67 26.35 -32.36
CA LYS A 686 44.45 27.38 -31.64
C LYS A 686 45.51 28.01 -32.53
N LYS A 687 46.32 27.19 -33.22
CA LYS A 687 47.35 27.67 -34.15
C LYS A 687 46.79 28.46 -35.33
N SER A 688 45.65 28.01 -35.87
CA SER A 688 44.96 28.71 -36.96
C SER A 688 44.44 30.08 -36.51
N PHE A 689 43.85 30.15 -35.31
CA PHE A 689 43.43 31.40 -34.71
C PHE A 689 44.62 32.34 -34.47
N GLU A 690 45.74 31.84 -33.95
CA GLU A 690 46.96 32.64 -33.71
C GLU A 690 47.59 33.22 -34.99
N ALA A 691 47.41 32.56 -36.13
CA ALA A 691 47.84 33.06 -37.43
C ALA A 691 46.85 34.07 -38.06
N SER A 692 45.68 34.28 -37.44
CA SER A 692 44.62 35.13 -37.98
C SER A 692 44.84 36.62 -37.72
N ALA A 693 44.13 37.45 -38.50
CA ALA A 693 44.11 38.91 -38.30
C ALA A 693 43.48 39.34 -36.96
N PHE A 694 42.74 38.45 -36.28
CA PHE A 694 42.07 38.74 -35.01
C PHE A 694 42.95 38.47 -33.79
N ALA A 695 43.96 37.59 -33.89
CA ALA A 695 44.85 37.28 -32.77
C ALA A 695 45.71 38.45 -32.29
N GLY A 696 45.97 39.42 -33.16
CA GLY A 696 46.72 40.65 -32.86
C GLY A 696 45.84 41.87 -32.55
N ARG A 697 44.51 41.73 -32.61
CA ARG A 697 43.56 42.82 -32.27
C ARG A 697 43.18 42.73 -30.80
N SER A 698 42.94 43.89 -30.19
CA SER A 698 42.38 43.96 -28.84
C SER A 698 40.86 44.12 -28.94
N PRO A 699 40.07 43.12 -28.55
CA PRO A 699 38.62 43.25 -28.50
C PRO A 699 38.20 44.15 -27.35
N ILE A 700 37.11 44.88 -27.54
CA ILE A 700 36.50 45.73 -26.51
C ILE A 700 35.54 44.95 -25.61
N ALA A 701 35.04 43.81 -26.10
CA ALA A 701 34.20 42.87 -25.37
C ALA A 701 34.41 41.46 -25.94
N ILE A 702 34.47 40.46 -25.06
CA ILE A 702 34.52 39.04 -25.39
C ILE A 702 33.47 38.33 -24.56
N GLU A 703 32.80 37.35 -25.17
CA GLU A 703 31.81 36.51 -24.49
C GLU A 703 30.78 37.38 -23.72
N GLU A 704 30.39 38.51 -24.30
CA GLU A 704 29.53 39.52 -23.65
C GLU A 704 28.09 39.00 -23.60
N PRO A 705 27.52 38.79 -22.40
CA PRO A 705 26.14 38.34 -22.27
C PRO A 705 25.15 39.46 -22.62
N PHE A 706 24.03 39.11 -23.23
CA PHE A 706 22.95 40.05 -23.52
C PHE A 706 21.57 39.47 -23.20
N ALA A 707 20.63 40.37 -22.96
CA ALA A 707 19.20 40.08 -22.89
C ALA A 707 18.44 41.18 -23.64
N LEU A 708 17.75 40.81 -24.71
CA LEU A 708 16.94 41.70 -25.55
C LEU A 708 15.47 41.41 -25.38
N LEU A 709 14.61 42.41 -25.55
CA LEU A 709 13.17 42.21 -25.70
C LEU A 709 12.82 42.23 -27.19
N ILE A 710 12.38 41.11 -27.74
CA ILE A 710 11.96 40.99 -29.14
C ILE A 710 10.56 40.38 -29.17
N GLY A 711 9.58 41.08 -29.76
CA GLY A 711 8.19 40.59 -29.83
C GLY A 711 7.59 40.21 -28.46
N GLY A 712 7.87 41.01 -27.42
CA GLY A 712 7.38 40.77 -26.05
C GLY A 712 8.06 39.63 -25.29
N ARG A 713 9.10 39.00 -25.84
CA ARG A 713 9.85 37.90 -25.20
C ARG A 713 11.31 38.26 -24.96
N VAL A 714 11.89 37.71 -23.89
CA VAL A 714 13.29 37.95 -23.55
C VAL A 714 14.17 36.98 -24.34
N VAL A 715 15.04 37.51 -25.20
CA VAL A 715 16.01 36.75 -25.99
C VAL A 715 17.39 36.91 -25.36
N ARG A 716 17.96 35.80 -24.89
CA ARG A 716 19.28 35.77 -24.24
C ARG A 716 20.33 35.15 -25.14
N GLY A 717 21.56 35.61 -25.02
CA GLY A 717 22.69 35.04 -25.73
C GLY A 717 24.00 35.65 -25.27
N ARG A 718 25.06 35.32 -25.99
CA ARG A 718 26.41 35.78 -25.72
C ARG A 718 27.10 36.13 -27.03
N ILE A 719 27.75 37.29 -27.09
CA ILE A 719 28.47 37.76 -28.28
C ILE A 719 29.94 37.36 -28.12
N ASP A 720 30.47 36.55 -29.04
CA ASP A 720 31.82 35.98 -28.91
C ASP A 720 32.91 37.06 -28.82
N ALA A 721 32.93 38.01 -29.76
CA ALA A 721 33.87 39.13 -29.70
C ALA A 721 33.37 40.37 -30.45
N VAL A 722 33.72 41.54 -29.93
CA VAL A 722 33.53 42.82 -30.60
C VAL A 722 34.85 43.59 -30.64
N PHE A 723 35.21 44.08 -31.82
CA PHE A 723 36.41 44.89 -32.04
C PHE A 723 36.01 46.32 -32.44
N GLU A 724 36.74 47.32 -31.97
CA GLU A 724 36.53 48.71 -32.38
C GLU A 724 37.67 49.19 -33.27
N GLN A 725 37.33 49.85 -34.38
CA GLN A 725 38.31 50.55 -35.22
C GLN A 725 37.73 51.87 -35.74
N ASN A 726 38.33 53.00 -35.34
CA ASN A 726 37.99 54.34 -35.82
C ASN A 726 36.48 54.70 -35.68
N GLY A 727 35.84 54.30 -34.58
CA GLY A 727 34.43 54.57 -34.33
C GLY A 727 33.44 53.64 -35.06
N ARG A 728 33.93 52.56 -35.68
CA ARG A 728 33.12 51.44 -36.18
C ARG A 728 33.37 50.19 -35.34
N TYR A 729 32.35 49.36 -35.17
CA TYR A 729 32.38 48.13 -34.38
C TYR A 729 32.26 46.93 -35.31
N ASP A 730 33.10 45.90 -35.11
CA ASP A 730 33.11 44.65 -35.89
C ASP A 730 32.72 43.51 -34.91
N VAL A 731 31.47 43.04 -35.01
CA VAL A 731 30.91 41.94 -34.22
C VAL A 731 31.27 40.63 -34.90
N ILE A 732 32.11 39.83 -34.25
CA ILE A 732 32.63 38.59 -34.82
C ILE A 732 32.11 37.39 -34.03
N ASP A 733 31.53 36.42 -34.74
CA ASP A 733 31.18 35.10 -34.21
C ASP A 733 32.19 34.07 -34.75
N TRP A 734 32.80 33.28 -33.84
CA TRP A 734 33.83 32.30 -34.18
C TRP A 734 33.19 30.94 -34.44
N LYS A 735 33.42 30.38 -35.63
CA LYS A 735 32.93 29.04 -35.98
C LYS A 735 34.11 28.07 -36.15
N THR A 736 34.09 26.98 -35.37
CA THR A 736 35.07 25.89 -35.44
C THR A 736 34.70 24.82 -36.48
N GLY A 737 33.46 24.82 -36.97
CA GLY A 737 32.93 23.90 -37.99
C GLY A 737 33.04 24.43 -39.44
N GLY A 738 32.22 23.91 -40.35
CA GLY A 738 32.12 24.37 -41.75
C GLY A 738 31.07 25.48 -41.94
N ALA A 739 31.15 26.21 -43.07
CA ALA A 739 30.30 27.38 -43.35
C ALA A 739 28.79 27.08 -43.49
N GLN A 740 28.39 25.81 -43.60
CA GLN A 740 26.99 25.39 -43.72
C GLN A 740 26.15 25.63 -42.45
N GLY A 741 26.78 25.91 -41.30
CA GLY A 741 26.11 26.20 -40.03
C GLY A 741 26.03 27.69 -39.66
N ALA A 742 26.49 28.60 -40.52
CA ALA A 742 26.49 30.03 -40.26
C ALA A 742 25.13 30.64 -40.65
N ASP A 743 24.34 31.05 -39.65
CA ASP A 743 23.00 31.62 -39.86
C ASP A 743 23.02 33.15 -39.72
N PRO A 744 22.74 33.94 -40.79
CA PRO A 744 22.79 35.40 -40.75
C PRO A 744 21.91 36.04 -39.67
N TYR A 745 20.81 35.38 -39.25
CA TYR A 745 19.95 35.88 -38.17
C TYR A 745 20.68 35.94 -36.82
N GLN A 746 21.67 35.07 -36.59
CA GLN A 746 22.48 35.10 -35.37
C GLN A 746 23.29 36.40 -35.26
N LEU A 747 23.95 36.81 -36.35
CA LEU A 747 24.70 38.08 -36.39
C LEU A 747 23.79 39.29 -36.33
N ALA A 748 22.58 39.22 -36.90
CA ALA A 748 21.60 40.29 -36.79
C ALA A 748 21.15 40.50 -35.34
N ILE A 749 20.88 39.41 -34.60
CA ILE A 749 20.54 39.47 -33.16
C ILE A 749 21.72 40.02 -32.36
N TYR A 750 22.95 39.59 -32.64
CA TYR A 750 24.14 40.05 -31.93
C TYR A 750 24.44 41.54 -32.19
N SER A 751 24.25 41.99 -33.43
CA SER A 751 24.43 43.39 -33.80
C SER A 751 23.36 44.28 -33.16
N LEU A 752 22.11 43.82 -33.12
CA LEU A 752 21.02 44.49 -32.39
C LEU A 752 21.31 44.52 -30.87
N ALA A 753 21.81 43.42 -30.32
CA ALA A 753 22.20 43.34 -28.91
C ALA A 753 23.28 44.36 -28.58
N TRP A 754 24.32 44.43 -29.40
CA TRP A 754 25.41 45.40 -29.21
C TRP A 754 24.92 46.85 -29.35
N SER A 755 24.12 47.12 -30.39
CA SER A 755 23.49 48.43 -30.62
C SER A 755 22.70 48.92 -29.40
N GLN A 756 21.84 48.07 -28.83
CA GLN A 756 21.02 48.45 -27.67
C GLN A 756 21.82 48.51 -26.36
N LEU A 757 22.74 47.56 -26.14
CA LEU A 757 23.57 47.52 -24.92
C LEU A 757 24.52 48.71 -24.80
N ARG A 758 25.06 49.19 -25.92
CA ARG A 758 26.06 50.28 -25.95
C ARG A 758 25.53 51.59 -26.53
N ASN A 759 24.27 51.62 -26.93
CA ASN A 759 23.62 52.78 -27.56
C ASN A 759 24.39 53.29 -28.78
N VAL A 760 24.72 52.37 -29.69
CA VAL A 760 25.49 52.62 -30.93
C VAL A 760 24.57 52.47 -32.14
N PRO A 761 24.60 53.39 -33.12
CA PRO A 761 23.84 53.24 -34.37
C PRO A 761 24.18 51.95 -35.13
N LEU A 762 23.16 51.24 -35.64
CA LEU A 762 23.33 49.97 -36.38
C LEU A 762 24.21 50.10 -37.64
N ASP A 763 24.28 51.28 -38.27
CA ASP A 763 25.13 51.57 -39.44
C ASP A 763 26.63 51.74 -39.12
N ALA A 764 26.95 51.88 -37.83
CA ALA A 764 28.31 51.85 -37.29
C ALA A 764 28.77 50.44 -36.89
N ILE A 765 27.93 49.41 -37.06
CA ILE A 765 28.21 48.02 -36.70
C ILE A 765 28.34 47.17 -37.96
N ASP A 766 29.52 46.59 -38.17
CA ASP A 766 29.78 45.53 -39.13
C ASP A 766 29.74 44.18 -38.38
N ALA A 767 29.32 43.09 -39.03
CA ALA A 767 29.35 41.76 -38.42
C ALA A 767 29.79 40.66 -39.39
N GLY A 768 30.42 39.61 -38.88
CA GLY A 768 30.91 38.50 -39.70
C GLY A 768 31.18 37.22 -38.91
N PHE A 769 31.11 36.09 -39.63
CA PHE A 769 31.53 34.80 -39.13
C PHE A 769 33.00 34.58 -39.46
N PHE A 770 33.83 34.31 -38.47
CA PHE A 770 35.21 33.91 -38.69
C PHE A 770 35.34 32.39 -38.55
N MET A 771 35.69 31.74 -39.67
CA MET A 771 35.88 30.31 -39.76
C MET A 771 37.28 29.95 -39.28
N VAL A 772 37.41 29.51 -38.03
CA VAL A 772 38.71 29.30 -37.38
C VAL A 772 39.55 28.24 -38.09
N SER A 773 38.91 27.22 -38.67
CA SER A 773 39.59 26.12 -39.36
C SER A 773 40.21 26.53 -40.71
N THR A 774 39.62 27.51 -41.41
CA THR A 774 40.05 27.95 -42.75
C THR A 774 40.69 29.35 -42.76
N GLY A 775 40.51 30.13 -41.69
CA GLY A 775 40.94 31.53 -41.60
C GLY A 775 40.08 32.49 -42.43
N GLU A 776 38.94 32.03 -42.96
CA GLU A 776 38.04 32.82 -43.80
C GLU A 776 37.09 33.68 -42.95
N LEU A 777 36.92 34.95 -43.33
CA LEU A 777 35.93 35.84 -42.74
C LEU A 777 34.75 36.00 -43.71
N ILE A 778 33.58 35.53 -43.30
CA ILE A 778 32.35 35.56 -44.09
C ILE A 778 31.45 36.66 -43.55
N ARG A 779 31.13 37.65 -44.40
CA ARG A 779 30.13 38.68 -44.10
C ARG A 779 28.88 38.43 -44.94
N PRO A 780 27.74 38.05 -44.34
CA PRO A 780 26.53 37.74 -45.09
C PRO A 780 26.00 38.96 -45.87
N GLU A 781 25.60 38.74 -47.14
CA GLU A 781 24.86 39.75 -47.92
C GLU A 781 23.45 39.93 -47.34
N GLY A 782 22.93 41.17 -47.29
CA GLY A 782 21.60 41.47 -46.75
C GLY A 782 21.50 41.61 -45.22
N LEU A 783 22.62 41.56 -44.50
CA LEU A 783 22.63 41.69 -43.04
C LEU A 783 22.00 43.01 -42.54
N ALA A 784 22.21 44.12 -43.26
CA ALA A 784 21.62 45.42 -42.92
C ALA A 784 20.08 45.42 -42.96
N GLU A 785 19.47 44.68 -43.90
CA GLU A 785 18.02 44.53 -43.99
C GLU A 785 17.48 43.65 -42.85
N LEU A 786 18.21 42.58 -42.50
CA LEU A 786 17.89 41.70 -41.37
C LEU A 786 18.02 42.41 -40.01
N MET A 787 19.02 43.28 -39.86
CA MET A 787 19.20 44.12 -38.67
C MET A 787 18.04 45.11 -38.51
N SER A 788 17.59 45.72 -39.62
CA SER A 788 16.41 46.60 -39.62
C SER A 788 15.10 45.86 -39.31
N LEU A 789 14.97 44.60 -39.75
CA LEU A 789 13.81 43.75 -39.46
C LEU A 789 13.76 43.34 -37.98
N ALA A 790 14.91 42.95 -37.42
CA ALA A 790 15.04 42.59 -36.01
C ALA A 790 14.76 43.79 -35.08
N ASP A 791 15.21 45.00 -35.44
CA ASP A 791 14.91 46.23 -34.73
C ASP A 791 13.40 46.58 -34.80
N GLY A 792 12.78 46.40 -35.97
CA GLY A 792 11.33 46.57 -36.16
C GLY A 792 10.48 45.64 -35.29
N LEU A 793 10.89 44.38 -35.12
CA LEU A 793 10.25 43.40 -34.22
C LEU A 793 10.43 43.73 -32.72
N GLY A 794 11.42 44.54 -32.37
CA GLY A 794 11.61 45.09 -31.02
C GLY A 794 10.77 46.34 -30.76
N ALA A 795 10.46 47.12 -31.81
CA ALA A 795 9.74 48.39 -31.70
C ALA A 795 8.20 48.24 -31.76
N THR A 796 7.67 47.22 -32.45
CA THR A 796 6.23 46.93 -32.44
C THR A 796 5.89 46.01 -31.27
N GLY A 797 5.51 46.60 -30.14
CA GLY A 797 4.75 45.89 -29.12
C GLY A 797 3.32 45.66 -29.63
N ALA A 798 3.03 44.43 -30.06
CA ALA A 798 1.67 43.90 -30.21
C ALA A 798 1.68 42.42 -29.83
#